data_AF-A0A7V2MCR4-F1
#
_entry.id   AF-A0A7V2MCR4-F1
#
_cell.length_a   1.000
_cell.length_b   1.000
_cell.length_c   1.000
_cell.angle_alpha   90.00
_cell.angle_beta   90.00
_cell.angle_gamma   90.00
#
_symmetry.space_group_name_H-M   'P 1'
#
loop_
_entity.id
_entity.type
_entity.pdbx_description
1 polymer ?
#
loop_
_entity_poly.entity_id
_entity_poly.type
_entity_poly.pdbx_seq_one_letter_code
_entity_poly.pdbx_strand_id
1 'polypeptide(L)'
;KEGDTPPADTPVHLKDIHLEMGMHCVDCHFLPDVHGDGNLYGESRNATLEECIDCHGSQREPAVILQWFNERDRAKKDALLARTFTGNTSRTTPDAMKRSIINKHFKVEGGKLVQISAVDPNRKWVVHQTMDDKLDRAKWNDPSAKAQRSALYAHTIRRDGKTWGAAPTAEEIAKDPSQALAHDPDAFSCYACHTSWTSSCFGCHLPMRANWRKQMLHNESIFTRNYTNYNFQTLRDDVYMLGVDGSVKGNKVVPIRSACAVLVSSQDALRNWLYVQQQTVSAEGFSGQAFSPYFPHTVRTTETKNCTDCHVSEKGDNNAVMAQLLLHGTNAANFIGRFAWVACEDGGLNAVGVAERDEPQAVIGSRLHEIAYPDWYRQHLERGMMLQEMHSHHGEVLDCQIRGEYVYAACGKEGVIIYDVANIDNKGFSERILTAPVSPLGQRFYVKTKYATSIVSPTTLGVDPTRPRRPENEEGRITRKEWVDGKLVTRVVEESRPHHLLYAFLYATDKYEGLVVIGNPLTEKKNKPGVATLLDGDPDNNFIQKALSFNPGGALNGAKSMTLYGHYAFIAADSGLRLVNLDNPLEPKLIETPSLTGLRNPKKVQFQFRYGFVVDDDGLKVIDVTNVEDPRVVGTTVPLAHGHDVYLCRTFAYVANGADGLAIIDIEKAEEPRLYMMYNEGGLNDVHAVRVAMTNNSLFAYVADGRNGLKVLQLTDSSYNHATPGFNGFSPRPQPRLIARYKTHGRAVSLSEGLDRDRAVDESGYQLSVFGRRGARPFDLHEQQRMYLKVNSDGQRVVWTVSDEPRTEPLAPAKKAEPETPAGPTRPGGRPGQRPGSR
;
A
#
# COMPACT_ATOMS: atom_id res chain seq x y z
N LYS A 1 1.76 3.78 -35.06
CA LYS A 1 0.90 3.53 -36.24
C LYS A 1 0.46 2.06 -36.22
N GLU A 2 -0.54 1.63 -36.98
CA GLU A 2 -0.70 0.19 -37.23
C GLU A 2 0.60 -0.32 -37.84
N GLY A 3 1.26 -1.27 -37.18
CA GLY A 3 2.55 -1.83 -37.59
C GLY A 3 3.78 -1.38 -36.80
N ASP A 4 3.67 -0.41 -35.89
CA ASP A 4 4.76 -0.13 -34.93
C ASP A 4 4.51 -0.94 -33.65
N THR A 5 5.08 -2.14 -33.56
CA THR A 5 5.19 -2.79 -32.26
C THR A 5 6.14 -1.96 -31.42
N PRO A 6 5.75 -1.49 -30.22
CA PRO A 6 6.68 -0.86 -29.30
C PRO A 6 7.90 -1.78 -29.10
N PRO A 7 9.11 -1.23 -28.90
CA PRO A 7 10.24 -2.04 -28.48
C PRO A 7 9.85 -2.94 -27.30
N ALA A 8 10.43 -4.14 -27.22
CA ALA A 8 10.28 -4.99 -26.04
C ALA A 8 10.54 -4.17 -24.77
N ASP A 9 9.75 -4.41 -23.72
CA ASP A 9 9.81 -3.71 -22.44
C ASP A 9 9.36 -2.24 -22.47
N THR A 10 8.72 -1.77 -23.54
CA THR A 10 8.06 -0.46 -23.56
C THR A 10 6.71 -0.53 -22.80
N PRO A 11 6.50 0.23 -21.72
CA PRO A 11 5.21 0.28 -21.05
C PRO A 11 4.14 0.82 -21.99
N VAL A 12 3.05 0.06 -22.16
CA VAL A 12 1.88 0.49 -22.92
C VAL A 12 0.63 0.46 -22.04
N HIS A 13 -0.15 1.54 -22.07
CA HIS A 13 -1.44 1.58 -21.38
C HIS A 13 -2.48 0.92 -22.27
N LEU A 14 -2.68 -0.37 -22.02
CA LEU A 14 -3.68 -1.16 -22.72
C LEU A 14 -5.07 -0.70 -22.32
N LYS A 15 -5.96 -0.62 -23.31
CA LYS A 15 -7.38 -0.37 -23.09
C LYS A 15 -8.00 -1.57 -22.40
N ASP A 16 -9.10 -1.34 -21.68
CA ASP A 16 -10.01 -2.43 -21.29
C ASP A 16 -10.38 -3.25 -22.53
N ILE A 17 -10.41 -4.58 -22.40
CA ILE A 17 -10.75 -5.47 -23.50
C ILE A 17 -12.16 -5.19 -24.04
N HIS A 18 -13.13 -4.82 -23.18
CA HIS A 18 -14.48 -4.48 -23.62
C HIS A 18 -14.46 -3.22 -24.50
N LEU A 19 -13.70 -2.21 -24.08
CA LEU A 19 -13.54 -0.97 -24.85
C LEU A 19 -12.79 -1.20 -26.16
N GLU A 20 -11.75 -2.04 -26.15
CA GLU A 20 -11.00 -2.41 -27.36
C GLU A 20 -11.89 -3.13 -28.38
N MET A 21 -12.76 -4.02 -27.90
CA MET A 21 -13.77 -4.70 -28.72
C MET A 21 -14.92 -3.77 -29.16
N GLY A 22 -14.88 -2.51 -28.75
CA GLY A 22 -15.81 -1.46 -29.18
C GLY A 22 -17.12 -1.42 -28.40
N MET A 23 -17.15 -1.93 -27.17
CA MET A 23 -18.27 -1.73 -26.24
C MET A 23 -18.27 -0.33 -25.65
N HIS A 24 -19.47 0.16 -25.34
CA HIS A 24 -19.73 1.42 -24.65
C HIS A 24 -20.17 1.15 -23.20
N CYS A 25 -20.13 2.16 -22.33
CA CYS A 25 -20.54 2.00 -20.93
C CYS A 25 -21.94 1.38 -20.79
N VAL A 26 -22.87 1.70 -21.69
CA VAL A 26 -24.26 1.21 -21.70
C VAL A 26 -24.41 -0.25 -22.18
N ASP A 27 -23.35 -0.85 -22.69
CA ASP A 27 -23.35 -2.28 -23.01
C ASP A 27 -23.17 -3.12 -21.74
N CYS A 28 -22.49 -2.58 -20.72
CA CYS A 28 -22.34 -3.24 -19.42
C CYS A 28 -23.30 -2.65 -18.38
N HIS A 29 -23.46 -1.33 -18.30
CA HIS A 29 -24.31 -0.65 -17.33
C HIS A 29 -25.70 -0.34 -17.91
N PHE A 30 -26.73 -0.99 -17.38
CA PHE A 30 -28.09 -0.91 -17.89
C PHE A 30 -28.88 0.27 -17.31
N LEU A 31 -30.16 0.35 -17.68
CA LEU A 31 -31.04 1.46 -17.31
C LEU A 31 -31.01 1.81 -15.80
N PRO A 32 -31.07 0.84 -14.85
CA PRO A 32 -31.03 1.15 -13.42
C PRO A 32 -29.70 1.77 -12.97
N ASP A 33 -28.60 1.44 -13.63
CA ASP A 33 -27.25 1.90 -13.27
C ASP A 33 -27.02 3.34 -13.73
N VAL A 34 -27.55 3.68 -14.91
CA VAL A 34 -27.35 4.98 -15.55
C VAL A 34 -28.41 6.01 -15.15
N HIS A 35 -29.67 5.59 -15.04
CA HIS A 35 -30.79 6.48 -14.71
C HIS A 35 -31.24 6.39 -13.25
N GLY A 36 -30.68 5.44 -12.49
CA GLY A 36 -31.04 5.18 -11.11
C GLY A 36 -32.31 4.34 -10.97
N ASP A 37 -32.47 3.78 -9.78
CA ASP A 37 -33.66 3.02 -9.34
C ASP A 37 -34.50 3.80 -8.32
N GLY A 38 -34.22 5.09 -8.16
CA GLY A 38 -34.84 5.97 -7.16
C GLY A 38 -34.20 5.93 -5.76
N ASN A 39 -33.18 5.09 -5.53
CA ASN A 39 -32.46 5.03 -4.27
C ASN A 39 -31.21 5.92 -4.26
N LEU A 40 -30.86 6.43 -3.08
CA LEU A 40 -29.58 7.13 -2.85
C LEU A 40 -28.52 6.14 -2.38
N TYR A 41 -27.48 5.98 -3.18
CA TYR A 41 -26.36 5.10 -2.86
C TYR A 41 -25.22 5.86 -2.19
N GLY A 42 -24.53 5.19 -1.26
CA GLY A 42 -23.38 5.77 -0.55
C GLY A 42 -22.15 6.01 -1.43
N GLU A 43 -22.05 5.39 -2.60
CA GLU A 43 -21.06 5.68 -3.64
C GLU A 43 -21.56 5.13 -4.98
N SER A 44 -21.01 5.62 -6.10
CA SER A 44 -21.43 5.23 -7.45
C SER A 44 -21.29 3.73 -7.71
N ARG A 45 -20.23 3.08 -7.19
CA ARG A 45 -20.05 1.63 -7.37
C ARG A 45 -21.17 0.81 -6.75
N ASN A 46 -21.88 1.33 -5.74
CA ASN A 46 -22.98 0.61 -5.11
C ASN A 46 -24.23 0.54 -5.98
N ALA A 47 -24.34 1.38 -7.00
CA ALA A 47 -25.45 1.41 -7.94
C ALA A 47 -25.13 0.60 -9.20
N THR A 48 -24.77 -0.68 -9.05
CA THR A 48 -24.52 -1.59 -10.17
C THR A 48 -25.51 -2.75 -10.14
N LEU A 49 -26.03 -3.12 -11.31
CA LEU A 49 -26.98 -4.21 -11.53
C LEU A 49 -26.21 -5.51 -11.73
N GLU A 50 -25.20 -5.48 -12.59
CA GLU A 50 -24.41 -6.63 -13.01
C GLU A 50 -23.04 -6.72 -12.33
N GLU A 51 -22.55 -7.95 -12.22
CA GLU A 51 -21.15 -8.29 -11.99
C GLU A 51 -20.63 -9.18 -13.15
N CYS A 52 -19.30 -9.38 -13.22
CA CYS A 52 -18.68 -10.16 -14.30
C CYS A 52 -19.31 -11.56 -14.49
N ILE A 53 -19.65 -12.23 -13.38
CA ILE A 53 -20.21 -13.59 -13.39
C ILE A 53 -21.61 -13.68 -14.00
N ASP A 54 -22.34 -12.56 -14.09
CA ASP A 54 -23.68 -12.55 -14.67
C ASP A 54 -23.68 -12.82 -16.18
N CYS A 55 -22.60 -12.41 -16.86
CA CYS A 55 -22.39 -12.62 -18.28
C CYS A 55 -21.41 -13.75 -18.57
N HIS A 56 -20.34 -13.89 -17.76
CA HIS A 56 -19.27 -14.86 -17.99
C HIS A 56 -19.44 -16.18 -17.20
N GLY A 57 -20.35 -16.23 -16.23
CA GLY A 57 -20.46 -17.38 -15.33
C GLY A 57 -19.27 -17.50 -14.39
N SER A 58 -19.19 -18.64 -13.71
CA SER A 58 -18.12 -18.95 -12.76
C SER A 58 -17.36 -20.20 -13.17
N GLN A 59 -16.44 -20.63 -12.33
CA GLN A 59 -15.76 -21.92 -12.47
C GLN A 59 -16.71 -23.10 -12.18
N ARG A 60 -17.90 -22.87 -11.63
CA ARG A 60 -18.84 -23.94 -11.20
C ARG A 60 -20.02 -24.10 -12.16
N GLU A 61 -20.48 -23.01 -12.73
CA GLU A 61 -21.67 -23.00 -13.58
C GLU A 61 -21.58 -21.92 -14.68
N PRO A 62 -22.28 -22.10 -15.81
CA PRO A 62 -22.36 -21.07 -16.85
C PRO A 62 -23.12 -19.84 -16.33
N ALA A 63 -22.99 -18.71 -17.02
CA ALA A 63 -23.75 -17.51 -16.72
C ALA A 63 -25.25 -17.79 -16.56
N VAL A 64 -25.88 -17.17 -15.57
CA VAL A 64 -27.33 -17.35 -15.29
C VAL A 64 -28.17 -16.95 -16.50
N ILE A 65 -27.74 -15.93 -17.26
CA ILE A 65 -28.38 -15.51 -18.51
C ILE A 65 -28.41 -16.65 -19.54
N LEU A 66 -27.30 -17.37 -19.71
CA LEU A 66 -27.21 -18.51 -20.63
C LEU A 66 -28.08 -19.67 -20.15
N GLN A 67 -28.08 -19.95 -18.84
CA GLN A 67 -28.97 -20.97 -18.25
C GLN A 67 -30.44 -20.62 -18.51
N TRP A 68 -30.82 -19.35 -18.35
CA TRP A 68 -32.19 -18.87 -18.55
C TRP A 68 -32.68 -19.03 -19.99
N PHE A 69 -31.85 -18.73 -20.99
CA PHE A 69 -32.19 -18.96 -22.39
C PHE A 69 -32.41 -20.44 -22.70
N ASN A 70 -31.60 -21.32 -22.12
CA ASN A 70 -31.63 -22.76 -22.38
C ASN A 70 -32.71 -23.51 -21.57
N GLU A 71 -33.23 -22.92 -20.49
CA GLU A 71 -34.29 -23.52 -19.68
C GLU A 71 -35.67 -23.41 -20.37
N ARG A 72 -36.36 -24.55 -20.39
CA ARG A 72 -37.69 -24.74 -20.99
C ARG A 72 -38.80 -24.80 -19.95
N ASP A 73 -38.49 -25.28 -18.74
CA ASP A 73 -39.45 -25.31 -17.63
C ASP A 73 -39.71 -23.88 -17.12
N ARG A 74 -40.98 -23.48 -17.09
CA ARG A 74 -41.36 -22.12 -16.74
C ARG A 74 -40.99 -21.74 -15.31
N ALA A 75 -41.21 -22.65 -14.35
CA ALA A 75 -40.95 -22.36 -12.94
C ALA A 75 -39.44 -22.20 -12.69
N LYS A 76 -38.61 -23.07 -13.28
CA LYS A 76 -37.16 -22.95 -13.23
C LYS A 76 -36.66 -21.71 -13.95
N LYS A 77 -37.26 -21.37 -15.09
CA LYS A 77 -36.91 -20.17 -15.86
C LYS A 77 -37.22 -18.88 -15.08
N ASP A 78 -38.35 -18.82 -14.40
CA ASP A 78 -38.69 -17.66 -13.55
C ASP A 78 -37.76 -17.60 -12.32
N ALA A 79 -37.36 -18.74 -11.74
CA ALA A 79 -36.35 -18.78 -10.68
C ALA A 79 -34.95 -18.32 -11.13
N LEU A 80 -34.53 -18.68 -12.35
CA LEU A 80 -33.28 -18.19 -12.95
C LEU A 80 -33.34 -16.69 -13.23
N LEU A 81 -34.49 -16.18 -13.70
CA LEU A 81 -34.68 -14.75 -13.94
C LEU A 81 -34.55 -13.93 -12.65
N ALA A 82 -35.18 -14.39 -11.56
CA ALA A 82 -35.08 -13.73 -10.25
C ALA A 82 -33.64 -13.64 -9.75
N ARG A 83 -32.83 -14.66 -10.06
CA ARG A 83 -31.38 -14.73 -9.75
C ARG A 83 -30.49 -14.03 -10.78
N THR A 84 -31.04 -13.53 -11.88
CA THR A 84 -30.24 -12.85 -12.91
C THR A 84 -29.81 -11.49 -12.38
N PHE A 85 -28.53 -11.17 -12.56
CA PHE A 85 -27.83 -10.02 -12.03
C PHE A 85 -27.55 -10.12 -10.52
N THR A 86 -26.28 -10.00 -10.10
CA THR A 86 -25.85 -10.12 -8.70
C THR A 86 -25.51 -8.81 -8.02
N GLY A 87 -25.49 -7.70 -8.76
CA GLY A 87 -25.27 -6.36 -8.24
C GLY A 87 -26.38 -5.88 -7.30
N ASN A 88 -26.12 -4.77 -6.62
CA ASN A 88 -26.98 -4.27 -5.56
C ASN A 88 -28.34 -3.77 -6.07
N THR A 89 -28.38 -3.13 -7.24
CA THR A 89 -29.63 -2.63 -7.84
C THR A 89 -30.52 -3.78 -8.35
N SER A 90 -29.97 -5.00 -8.48
CA SER A 90 -30.72 -6.20 -8.88
C SER A 90 -31.87 -6.52 -7.92
N ARG A 91 -31.72 -6.20 -6.63
CA ARG A 91 -32.74 -6.46 -5.60
C ARG A 91 -33.98 -5.58 -5.73
N THR A 92 -33.82 -4.39 -6.30
CA THR A 92 -34.89 -3.40 -6.51
C THR A 92 -35.39 -3.41 -7.96
N THR A 93 -34.66 -4.04 -8.87
CA THR A 93 -35.01 -4.15 -10.30
C THR A 93 -36.10 -5.21 -10.50
N PRO A 94 -37.28 -4.85 -11.03
CA PRO A 94 -38.36 -5.82 -11.28
C PRO A 94 -37.98 -6.89 -12.33
N ASP A 95 -38.45 -8.12 -12.15
CA ASP A 95 -38.19 -9.23 -13.10
C ASP A 95 -38.60 -8.91 -14.54
N ALA A 96 -39.67 -8.14 -14.73
CA ALA A 96 -40.10 -7.67 -16.05
C ALA A 96 -39.01 -6.79 -16.73
N MET A 97 -38.32 -5.96 -15.95
CA MET A 97 -37.20 -5.14 -16.43
C MET A 97 -35.97 -6.01 -16.70
N LYS A 98 -35.61 -6.94 -15.81
CA LYS A 98 -34.52 -7.90 -16.05
C LYS A 98 -34.74 -8.67 -17.35
N ARG A 99 -35.96 -9.17 -17.56
CA ARG A 99 -36.37 -9.88 -18.79
C ARG A 99 -36.25 -8.99 -20.02
N SER A 100 -36.65 -7.72 -19.92
CA SER A 100 -36.53 -6.73 -20.99
C SER A 100 -35.06 -6.49 -21.37
N ILE A 101 -34.18 -6.31 -20.38
CA ILE A 101 -32.74 -6.15 -20.60
C ILE A 101 -32.17 -7.38 -21.31
N ILE A 102 -32.42 -8.58 -20.78
CA ILE A 102 -31.90 -9.83 -21.33
C ILE A 102 -32.33 -10.01 -22.79
N ASN A 103 -33.63 -9.84 -23.09
CA ASN A 103 -34.15 -10.02 -24.44
C ASN A 103 -33.66 -8.98 -25.46
N LYS A 104 -33.31 -7.77 -25.01
CA LYS A 104 -32.80 -6.70 -25.87
C LYS A 104 -31.31 -6.86 -26.17
N HIS A 105 -30.53 -7.19 -25.14
CA HIS A 105 -29.07 -7.13 -25.20
C HIS A 105 -28.39 -8.50 -25.33
N PHE A 106 -29.11 -9.61 -25.17
CA PHE A 106 -28.52 -10.95 -25.22
C PHE A 106 -29.33 -11.92 -26.07
N LYS A 107 -28.64 -12.88 -26.68
CA LYS A 107 -29.22 -14.02 -27.44
C LYS A 107 -28.33 -15.26 -27.28
N VAL A 108 -28.86 -16.42 -27.68
CA VAL A 108 -28.05 -17.64 -27.83
C VAL A 108 -27.95 -18.00 -29.30
N GLU A 109 -26.73 -18.02 -29.83
CA GLU A 109 -26.42 -18.44 -31.20
C GLU A 109 -25.43 -19.60 -31.14
N GLY A 110 -25.75 -20.74 -31.77
CA GLY A 110 -24.86 -21.92 -31.77
C GLY A 110 -24.53 -22.46 -30.36
N GLY A 111 -25.44 -22.28 -29.39
CA GLY A 111 -25.22 -22.68 -27.99
C GLY A 111 -24.35 -21.73 -27.17
N LYS A 112 -23.87 -20.63 -27.75
CA LYS A 112 -23.07 -19.61 -27.07
C LYS A 112 -23.90 -18.37 -26.74
N LEU A 113 -23.61 -17.75 -25.61
CA LEU A 113 -24.18 -16.46 -25.25
C LEU A 113 -23.58 -15.38 -26.15
N VAL A 114 -24.45 -14.57 -26.76
CA VAL A 114 -24.07 -13.44 -27.62
C VAL A 114 -24.69 -12.18 -27.04
N GLN A 115 -23.85 -11.18 -26.80
CA GLN A 115 -24.27 -9.85 -26.39
C GLN A 115 -24.36 -8.93 -27.61
N ILE A 116 -25.38 -8.08 -27.64
CA ILE A 116 -25.68 -7.14 -28.71
C ILE A 116 -25.50 -5.73 -28.16
N SER A 117 -24.83 -4.86 -28.92
CA SER A 117 -24.63 -3.49 -28.47
C SER A 117 -25.95 -2.75 -28.32
N ALA A 118 -26.03 -1.95 -27.25
CA ALA A 118 -27.11 -1.02 -26.99
C ALA A 118 -27.12 0.18 -27.96
N VAL A 119 -25.98 0.49 -28.60
CA VAL A 119 -25.85 1.65 -29.50
C VAL A 119 -25.76 1.27 -30.98
N ASP A 120 -25.33 0.05 -31.30
CA ASP A 120 -25.26 -0.48 -32.68
C ASP A 120 -25.77 -1.94 -32.75
N PRO A 121 -27.01 -2.18 -33.20
CA PRO A 121 -27.57 -3.53 -33.24
C PRO A 121 -26.85 -4.49 -34.19
N ASN A 122 -26.00 -3.99 -35.10
CA ASN A 122 -25.18 -4.83 -35.99
C ASN A 122 -23.89 -5.31 -35.29
N ARG A 123 -23.52 -4.69 -34.17
CA ARG A 123 -22.36 -5.07 -33.38
C ARG A 123 -22.77 -6.08 -32.31
N LYS A 124 -22.12 -7.24 -32.34
CA LYS A 124 -22.37 -8.35 -31.42
C LYS A 124 -21.08 -9.03 -31.01
N TRP A 125 -21.05 -9.56 -29.79
CA TRP A 125 -19.89 -10.22 -29.21
C TRP A 125 -20.29 -11.57 -28.64
N VAL A 126 -19.49 -12.59 -28.91
CA VAL A 126 -19.63 -13.89 -28.23
C VAL A 126 -19.05 -13.73 -26.83
N VAL A 127 -19.86 -13.97 -25.80
CA VAL A 127 -19.46 -13.83 -24.40
C VAL A 127 -18.79 -15.13 -23.95
N HIS A 128 -17.48 -15.06 -23.73
CA HIS A 128 -16.69 -16.19 -23.20
C HIS A 128 -17.23 -16.64 -21.83
N GLN A 129 -17.44 -17.93 -21.64
CA GLN A 129 -17.84 -18.46 -20.33
C GLN A 129 -16.60 -18.94 -19.57
N THR A 130 -16.47 -18.59 -18.29
CA THR A 130 -15.35 -19.02 -17.42
C THR A 130 -15.22 -20.54 -17.35
N MET A 131 -16.32 -21.29 -17.50
CA MET A 131 -16.28 -22.75 -17.57
C MET A 131 -15.72 -23.30 -18.89
N ASP A 132 -15.66 -22.52 -19.97
CA ASP A 132 -15.17 -22.97 -21.28
C ASP A 132 -13.69 -23.39 -21.20
N ASP A 133 -12.91 -22.76 -20.31
CA ASP A 133 -11.52 -23.15 -20.02
C ASP A 133 -11.42 -24.64 -19.59
N LYS A 134 -12.52 -25.20 -19.07
CA LYS A 134 -12.59 -26.60 -18.60
C LYS A 134 -13.01 -27.61 -19.67
N LEU A 135 -13.42 -27.15 -20.84
CA LEU A 135 -14.06 -28.04 -21.83
C LEU A 135 -13.07 -28.62 -22.85
N ASP A 136 -11.96 -27.93 -23.13
CA ASP A 136 -10.98 -28.36 -24.14
C ASP A 136 -9.82 -29.19 -23.53
N ARG A 137 -10.12 -30.46 -23.22
CA ARG A 137 -9.19 -31.39 -22.55
C ARG A 137 -7.89 -31.62 -23.31
N ALA A 138 -7.89 -31.50 -24.64
CA ALA A 138 -6.69 -31.68 -25.44
C ALA A 138 -5.65 -30.59 -25.14
N LYS A 139 -6.11 -29.39 -24.78
CA LYS A 139 -5.24 -28.23 -24.49
C LYS A 139 -4.74 -28.17 -23.05
N TRP A 140 -5.28 -28.97 -22.14
CA TRP A 140 -4.85 -28.98 -20.73
C TRP A 140 -3.40 -29.47 -20.56
N ASN A 141 -3.02 -30.45 -21.37
CA ASN A 141 -1.72 -31.09 -21.34
C ASN A 141 -0.85 -30.71 -22.55
N ASP A 142 -1.32 -29.81 -23.42
CA ASP A 142 -0.59 -29.33 -24.58
C ASP A 142 0.30 -28.14 -24.17
N PRO A 143 1.63 -28.28 -24.15
CA PRO A 143 2.54 -27.19 -23.81
C PRO A 143 2.45 -26.00 -24.77
N SER A 144 1.93 -26.21 -25.99
CA SER A 144 1.74 -25.15 -26.98
C SER A 144 0.48 -24.31 -26.72
N ALA A 145 -0.46 -24.78 -25.90
CA ALA A 145 -1.68 -24.08 -25.50
C ALA A 145 -1.54 -23.36 -24.14
N LYS A 146 -0.40 -22.67 -23.97
CA LYS A 146 0.04 -22.08 -22.70
C LYS A 146 -1.02 -21.19 -22.04
N ALA A 147 -1.65 -20.29 -22.80
CA ALA A 147 -2.63 -19.34 -22.27
C ALA A 147 -3.87 -20.04 -21.68
N GLN A 148 -4.40 -21.07 -22.36
CA GLN A 148 -5.56 -21.82 -21.87
C GLN A 148 -5.22 -22.63 -20.63
N ARG A 149 -4.01 -23.23 -20.60
CA ARG A 149 -3.51 -23.97 -19.45
C ARG A 149 -3.34 -23.07 -18.22
N SER A 150 -2.75 -21.89 -18.39
CA SER A 150 -2.59 -20.90 -17.32
C SER A 150 -3.94 -20.38 -16.81
N ALA A 151 -4.89 -20.10 -17.71
CA ALA A 151 -6.25 -19.70 -17.32
C ALA A 151 -6.96 -20.79 -16.50
N LEU A 152 -6.92 -22.05 -16.97
CA LEU A 152 -7.46 -23.18 -16.22
C LEU A 152 -6.81 -23.30 -14.84
N TYR A 153 -5.48 -23.22 -14.77
CA TYR A 153 -4.74 -23.30 -13.51
C TYR A 153 -5.16 -22.21 -12.53
N ALA A 154 -5.13 -20.95 -12.95
CA ALA A 154 -5.52 -19.81 -12.12
C ALA A 154 -6.96 -19.92 -11.60
N HIS A 155 -7.88 -20.40 -12.44
CA HIS A 155 -9.29 -20.58 -12.09
C HIS A 155 -9.57 -21.77 -11.16
N THR A 156 -8.70 -22.78 -11.10
CA THR A 156 -9.04 -24.06 -10.46
C THR A 156 -8.09 -24.50 -9.36
N ILE A 157 -6.99 -23.78 -9.13
CA ILE A 157 -6.09 -24.02 -8.02
C ILE A 157 -6.83 -23.97 -6.67
N ARG A 158 -6.62 -25.01 -5.88
CA ARG A 158 -7.22 -25.19 -4.54
C ARG A 158 -6.34 -24.55 -3.46
N ARG A 159 -6.89 -24.35 -2.27
CA ARG A 159 -6.18 -23.73 -1.12
C ARG A 159 -5.01 -24.58 -0.63
N ASP A 160 -4.99 -25.88 -0.91
CA ASP A 160 -3.81 -26.73 -0.70
C ASP A 160 -2.57 -26.27 -1.50
N GLY A 161 -2.76 -25.49 -2.58
CA GLY A 161 -1.71 -24.97 -3.46
C GLY A 161 -1.07 -26.02 -4.36
N LYS A 162 -1.70 -27.19 -4.52
CA LYS A 162 -1.18 -28.29 -5.35
C LYS A 162 -2.22 -28.82 -6.31
N THR A 163 -3.49 -28.81 -5.92
CA THR A 163 -4.57 -29.44 -6.69
C THR A 163 -5.26 -28.41 -7.58
N TRP A 164 -5.48 -28.74 -8.86
CA TRP A 164 -6.16 -27.89 -9.84
C TRP A 164 -6.77 -28.73 -10.98
N GLY A 165 -7.46 -28.11 -11.94
CA GLY A 165 -8.13 -28.75 -13.09
C GLY A 165 -9.64 -28.89 -12.89
N ALA A 166 -10.08 -29.93 -12.18
CA ALA A 166 -11.49 -30.14 -11.88
C ALA A 166 -12.00 -29.23 -10.75
N ALA A 167 -13.16 -28.60 -10.96
CA ALA A 167 -13.82 -27.79 -9.92
C ALA A 167 -14.21 -28.67 -8.72
N PRO A 168 -13.97 -28.23 -7.48
CA PRO A 168 -14.40 -28.95 -6.30
C PRO A 168 -15.92 -28.88 -6.12
N THR A 169 -16.52 -29.98 -5.67
CA THR A 169 -17.93 -30.07 -5.28
C THR A 169 -18.14 -29.52 -3.86
N ALA A 170 -19.37 -29.14 -3.52
CA ALA A 170 -19.70 -28.70 -2.16
C ALA A 170 -19.44 -29.79 -1.11
N GLU A 171 -19.66 -31.06 -1.46
CA GLU A 171 -19.38 -32.20 -0.58
C GLU A 171 -17.88 -32.40 -0.33
N GLU A 172 -17.04 -32.24 -1.35
CA GLU A 172 -15.59 -32.29 -1.21
C GLU A 172 -15.09 -31.16 -0.29
N ILE A 173 -15.62 -29.94 -0.47
CA ILE A 173 -15.27 -28.79 0.38
C ILE A 173 -15.78 -28.99 1.82
N ALA A 174 -16.97 -29.57 2.00
CA ALA A 174 -17.50 -29.86 3.32
C ALA A 174 -16.65 -30.89 4.09
N LYS A 175 -16.09 -31.88 3.38
CA LYS A 175 -15.18 -32.88 3.96
C LYS A 175 -13.80 -32.30 4.27
N ASP A 176 -13.27 -31.48 3.36
CA ASP A 176 -11.96 -30.84 3.50
C ASP A 176 -11.99 -29.43 2.90
N PRO A 177 -12.07 -28.37 3.74
CA PRO A 177 -12.06 -26.98 3.29
C PRO A 177 -10.82 -26.55 2.50
N SER A 178 -9.72 -27.31 2.57
CA SER A 178 -8.53 -27.04 1.74
C SER A 178 -8.76 -27.34 0.26
N GLN A 179 -9.79 -28.13 -0.07
CA GLN A 179 -10.23 -28.41 -1.43
C GLN A 179 -10.99 -27.24 -2.07
N ALA A 180 -11.38 -26.23 -1.30
CA ALA A 180 -11.98 -25.03 -1.85
C ALA A 180 -11.03 -24.33 -2.84
N LEU A 181 -11.61 -23.61 -3.81
CA LEU A 181 -10.85 -22.75 -4.72
C LEU A 181 -10.05 -21.71 -3.92
N ALA A 182 -8.81 -21.46 -4.32
CA ALA A 182 -7.99 -20.41 -3.72
C ALA A 182 -8.58 -19.02 -4.00
N HIS A 183 -9.13 -18.83 -5.21
CA HIS A 183 -9.72 -17.59 -5.70
C HIS A 183 -11.22 -17.77 -6.00
N ASP A 184 -12.01 -17.98 -4.95
CA ASP A 184 -13.45 -18.15 -5.09
C ASP A 184 -14.14 -16.83 -5.51
N PRO A 185 -15.03 -16.80 -6.52
CA PRO A 185 -15.72 -15.59 -6.96
C PRO A 185 -16.60 -14.94 -5.87
N ASP A 186 -17.01 -15.70 -4.84
CA ASP A 186 -17.73 -15.16 -3.69
C ASP A 186 -16.80 -14.49 -2.66
N ALA A 187 -15.49 -14.74 -2.75
CA ALA A 187 -14.47 -14.20 -1.86
C ALA A 187 -13.57 -13.15 -2.52
N PHE A 188 -13.41 -13.21 -3.84
CA PHE A 188 -12.40 -12.50 -4.60
C PHE A 188 -13.00 -11.99 -5.91
N SER A 189 -12.77 -10.73 -6.27
CA SER A 189 -13.33 -10.18 -7.51
C SER A 189 -12.54 -10.63 -8.74
N CYS A 190 -13.21 -10.88 -9.87
CA CYS A 190 -12.53 -11.27 -11.11
C CYS A 190 -11.52 -10.20 -11.56
N TYR A 191 -11.88 -8.93 -11.42
CA TYR A 191 -11.01 -7.81 -11.80
C TYR A 191 -9.78 -7.65 -10.90
N ALA A 192 -9.69 -8.32 -9.74
CA ALA A 192 -8.46 -8.40 -8.96
C ALA A 192 -7.39 -9.32 -9.59
N CYS A 193 -7.71 -10.08 -10.63
CA CYS A 193 -6.71 -10.75 -11.47
C CYS A 193 -6.67 -10.12 -12.86
N HIS A 194 -7.84 -9.84 -13.44
CA HIS A 194 -7.91 -9.43 -14.84
C HIS A 194 -7.46 -8.00 -15.12
N THR A 195 -7.27 -7.16 -14.10
CA THR A 195 -6.78 -5.79 -14.25
C THR A 195 -5.30 -5.77 -14.66
N SER A 196 -5.00 -5.11 -15.79
CA SER A 196 -3.62 -4.94 -16.27
C SER A 196 -2.83 -3.91 -15.45
N TRP A 197 -3.40 -2.72 -15.26
CA TRP A 197 -2.79 -1.60 -14.54
C TRP A 197 -3.83 -0.85 -13.68
N THR A 198 -3.39 -0.18 -12.60
CA THR A 198 -4.29 0.60 -11.73
C THR A 198 -3.77 2.02 -11.55
N SER A 199 -4.62 3.03 -11.79
CA SER A 199 -4.25 4.41 -11.47
C SER A 199 -4.29 4.65 -9.96
N SER A 200 -3.20 5.16 -9.39
CA SER A 200 -3.09 5.57 -7.99
C SER A 200 -2.63 7.03 -7.90
N CYS A 201 -3.32 7.81 -7.05
CA CYS A 201 -3.01 9.21 -6.80
C CYS A 201 -2.33 9.38 -5.44
N PHE A 202 -1.03 9.61 -5.47
CA PHE A 202 -0.20 9.78 -4.27
C PHE A 202 0.05 11.25 -3.94
N GLY A 203 -0.83 12.18 -4.30
CA GLY A 203 -0.68 13.52 -3.74
C GLY A 203 -1.51 14.57 -4.44
N CYS A 204 -2.20 15.38 -3.65
CA CYS A 204 -2.84 16.61 -4.08
C CYS A 204 -2.46 17.70 -3.10
N HIS A 205 -1.90 18.80 -3.60
CA HIS A 205 -1.67 19.98 -2.78
C HIS A 205 -2.75 21.03 -3.07
N LEU A 206 -3.42 21.48 -2.01
CA LEU A 206 -4.51 22.44 -2.03
C LEU A 206 -4.07 23.75 -1.34
N PRO A 207 -3.43 24.68 -2.06
CA PRO A 207 -3.08 25.98 -1.52
C PRO A 207 -4.26 26.94 -1.65
N MET A 208 -4.88 27.26 -0.51
CA MET A 208 -5.92 28.29 -0.43
C MET A 208 -5.30 29.69 -0.38
N ARG A 209 -5.84 30.64 -1.15
CA ARG A 209 -5.41 32.05 -1.18
C ARG A 209 -6.60 32.98 -0.92
N ALA A 210 -6.54 33.76 0.16
CA ALA A 210 -7.64 34.62 0.64
C ALA A 210 -7.81 35.97 -0.08
N ASN A 211 -7.03 36.22 -1.12
CA ASN A 211 -7.02 37.48 -1.88
C ASN A 211 -7.61 37.36 -3.30
N TRP A 212 -8.16 36.20 -3.67
CA TRP A 212 -8.71 35.96 -5.01
C TRP A 212 -10.23 35.84 -4.95
N ARG A 213 -10.93 36.82 -5.53
CA ARG A 213 -12.40 36.78 -5.62
C ARG A 213 -12.85 35.79 -6.69
N LYS A 214 -13.68 34.82 -6.32
CA LYS A 214 -14.28 33.84 -7.24
C LYS A 214 -15.75 33.62 -6.91
N GLN A 215 -16.54 33.32 -7.94
CA GLN A 215 -17.92 32.88 -7.77
C GLN A 215 -17.91 31.40 -7.34
N MET A 216 -18.75 31.05 -6.37
CA MET A 216 -18.92 29.65 -5.95
C MET A 216 -19.50 28.81 -7.08
N LEU A 217 -18.90 27.63 -7.32
CA LEU A 217 -19.30 26.71 -8.39
C LEU A 217 -20.54 25.86 -8.02
N HIS A 218 -20.93 25.78 -6.75
CA HIS A 218 -22.08 24.99 -6.27
C HIS A 218 -23.41 25.76 -6.27
N ASN A 219 -23.69 26.55 -7.32
CA ASN A 219 -24.98 27.24 -7.53
C ASN A 219 -25.45 28.21 -6.42
N GLU A 220 -24.60 28.56 -5.47
CA GLU A 220 -24.96 29.48 -4.37
C GLU A 220 -24.98 30.95 -4.80
N SER A 221 -24.51 31.29 -6.01
CA SER A 221 -24.42 32.67 -6.55
C SER A 221 -23.68 33.67 -5.65
N ILE A 222 -22.91 33.18 -4.68
CA ILE A 222 -22.09 34.00 -3.78
C ILE A 222 -20.66 34.12 -4.33
N PHE A 223 -20.03 35.27 -4.03
CA PHE A 223 -18.61 35.46 -4.26
C PHE A 223 -17.86 35.27 -2.95
N THR A 224 -16.85 34.41 -2.97
CA THR A 224 -15.88 34.31 -1.87
C THR A 224 -14.58 34.96 -2.30
N ARG A 225 -13.74 35.35 -1.33
CA ARG A 225 -12.36 35.81 -1.57
C ARG A 225 -11.32 34.70 -1.34
N ASN A 226 -11.76 33.45 -1.24
CA ASN A 226 -10.89 32.31 -1.04
C ASN A 226 -10.86 31.48 -2.34
N TYR A 227 -9.68 31.35 -2.93
CA TYR A 227 -9.48 30.48 -4.08
C TYR A 227 -8.53 29.35 -3.71
N THR A 228 -8.93 28.13 -4.05
CA THR A 228 -8.11 26.93 -3.90
C THR A 228 -7.98 26.28 -5.28
N ASN A 229 -6.76 26.18 -5.78
CA ASN A 229 -6.46 25.34 -6.94
C ASN A 229 -6.21 23.90 -6.49
N TYR A 230 -6.56 22.96 -7.35
CA TYR A 230 -6.29 21.54 -7.15
C TYR A 230 -5.02 21.16 -7.94
N ASN A 231 -3.91 20.89 -7.24
CA ASN A 231 -2.64 20.56 -7.89
C ASN A 231 -2.29 19.11 -7.62
N PHE A 232 -2.38 18.28 -8.66
CA PHE A 232 -1.93 16.90 -8.59
C PHE A 232 -0.41 16.87 -8.48
N GLN A 233 0.11 16.20 -7.47
CA GLN A 233 1.54 16.04 -7.29
C GLN A 233 2.04 14.73 -7.87
N THR A 234 1.38 13.61 -7.64
CA THR A 234 1.94 12.31 -8.05
C THR A 234 0.84 11.36 -8.49
N LEU A 235 0.94 10.92 -9.74
CA LEU A 235 0.03 9.96 -10.37
C LEU A 235 0.87 8.84 -10.97
N ARG A 236 0.53 7.60 -10.62
CA ARG A 236 1.29 6.39 -10.93
C ARG A 236 0.35 5.26 -11.33
N ASP A 237 0.79 4.39 -12.23
CA ASP A 237 0.06 3.22 -12.74
C ASP A 237 0.81 1.90 -12.60
N ASP A 238 2.07 1.96 -12.16
CA ASP A 238 2.95 0.84 -11.81
C ASP A 238 2.64 0.23 -10.43
N VAL A 239 1.59 0.70 -9.76
CA VAL A 239 1.21 0.24 -8.43
C VAL A 239 0.08 -0.78 -8.52
N TYR A 240 0.17 -1.81 -7.67
CA TYR A 240 -0.90 -2.77 -7.47
C TYR A 240 -1.01 -3.10 -5.98
N MET A 241 -2.22 -2.96 -5.43
CA MET A 241 -2.51 -3.14 -4.00
C MET A 241 -3.80 -3.92 -3.83
N LEU A 242 -3.90 -4.72 -2.78
CA LEU A 242 -5.10 -5.51 -2.47
C LEU A 242 -5.63 -5.20 -1.08
N GLY A 243 -6.94 -5.37 -0.92
CA GLY A 243 -7.64 -5.18 0.34
C GLY A 243 -9.06 -5.72 0.25
N VAL A 244 -9.88 -5.37 1.22
CA VAL A 244 -11.26 -5.86 1.35
C VAL A 244 -12.24 -4.76 0.96
N ASP A 245 -13.18 -5.06 0.06
CA ASP A 245 -14.24 -4.13 -0.34
C ASP A 245 -15.26 -3.93 0.79
N GLY A 246 -16.09 -2.90 0.65
CA GLY A 246 -17.10 -2.58 1.64
C GLY A 246 -18.11 -3.70 1.89
N SER A 247 -18.79 -3.63 3.03
CA SER A 247 -19.79 -4.63 3.42
C SER A 247 -20.94 -4.74 2.42
N VAL A 248 -21.30 -3.62 1.80
CA VAL A 248 -22.27 -3.49 0.69
C VAL A 248 -21.85 -4.16 -0.62
N LYS A 249 -20.58 -4.55 -0.75
CA LYS A 249 -20.02 -5.32 -1.88
C LYS A 249 -19.56 -6.72 -1.46
N GLY A 250 -20.06 -7.20 -0.33
CA GLY A 250 -19.86 -8.57 0.11
C GLY A 250 -18.49 -8.87 0.70
N ASN A 251 -17.69 -7.84 1.06
CA ASN A 251 -16.35 -8.01 1.66
C ASN A 251 -15.44 -8.89 0.78
N LYS A 252 -15.50 -8.71 -0.56
CA LYS A 252 -14.64 -9.41 -1.51
C LYS A 252 -13.24 -8.79 -1.50
N VAL A 253 -12.22 -9.58 -1.80
CA VAL A 253 -10.88 -9.07 -2.08
C VAL A 253 -10.89 -8.36 -3.43
N VAL A 254 -10.33 -7.15 -3.49
CA VAL A 254 -10.37 -6.25 -4.64
C VAL A 254 -9.07 -5.45 -4.75
N PRO A 255 -8.74 -4.90 -5.94
CA PRO A 255 -7.71 -3.88 -6.05
C PRO A 255 -8.04 -2.66 -5.21
N ILE A 256 -7.02 -2.13 -4.57
CA ILE A 256 -7.05 -0.87 -3.82
C ILE A 256 -6.21 0.14 -4.59
N ARG A 257 -6.64 1.41 -4.59
CA ARG A 257 -5.82 2.53 -5.04
C ARG A 257 -5.59 3.50 -3.90
N SER A 258 -4.50 4.26 -4.00
CA SER A 258 -4.44 5.55 -3.32
C SER A 258 -5.43 6.47 -4.04
N ALA A 259 -6.44 6.92 -3.30
CA ALA A 259 -7.57 7.66 -3.82
C ALA A 259 -7.32 9.17 -3.75
N CYS A 260 -6.81 9.63 -2.61
CA CYS A 260 -6.53 11.04 -2.38
C CYS A 260 -5.52 11.21 -1.26
N ALA A 261 -4.43 11.93 -1.54
CA ALA A 261 -3.34 12.17 -0.61
C ALA A 261 -3.22 13.69 -0.38
N VAL A 262 -4.12 14.25 0.43
CA VAL A 262 -4.30 15.71 0.52
C VAL A 262 -3.33 16.35 1.49
N LEU A 263 -2.65 17.37 0.99
CA LEU A 263 -1.93 18.35 1.79
C LEU A 263 -2.56 19.73 1.58
N VAL A 264 -2.72 20.48 2.66
CA VAL A 264 -3.36 21.81 2.64
C VAL A 264 -2.37 22.89 3.02
N SER A 265 -2.42 24.01 2.31
CA SER A 265 -1.74 25.25 2.70
C SER A 265 -2.73 26.40 2.66
N SER A 266 -2.49 27.42 3.48
CA SER A 266 -3.36 28.58 3.53
C SER A 266 -2.56 29.88 3.55
N GLN A 267 -2.91 30.80 2.66
CA GLN A 267 -2.34 32.13 2.59
C GLN A 267 -3.42 33.20 2.87
N ASP A 268 -3.12 34.09 3.82
CA ASP A 268 -4.00 35.20 4.17
C ASP A 268 -3.93 36.37 3.15
N ALA A 269 -4.76 37.40 3.38
CA ALA A 269 -4.80 38.59 2.51
C ALA A 269 -3.50 39.42 2.52
N LEU A 270 -2.71 39.32 3.59
CA LEU A 270 -1.41 39.98 3.74
C LEU A 270 -0.27 39.17 3.09
N ARG A 271 -0.59 38.03 2.47
CA ARG A 271 0.35 37.08 1.87
C ARG A 271 1.28 36.44 2.90
N ASN A 272 0.77 36.19 4.10
CA ASN A 272 1.38 35.30 5.08
C ASN A 272 0.89 33.89 4.82
N TRP A 273 1.79 32.91 4.77
CA TRP A 273 1.40 31.51 4.83
C TRP A 273 1.14 31.14 6.28
N LEU A 274 -0.12 30.88 6.61
CA LEU A 274 -0.54 30.52 7.96
C LEU A 274 -0.07 29.11 8.32
N TYR A 275 -0.07 28.22 7.34
CA TYR A 275 0.51 26.89 7.40
C TYR A 275 0.80 26.39 5.98
N VAL A 276 1.77 25.49 5.85
CA VAL A 276 2.21 24.93 4.58
C VAL A 276 2.21 23.41 4.65
N GLN A 277 1.58 22.78 3.66
CA GLN A 277 1.56 21.33 3.43
C GLN A 277 1.14 20.53 4.67
N GLN A 278 0.12 21.00 5.38
CA GLN A 278 -0.43 20.28 6.51
C GLN A 278 -1.20 19.05 6.05
N GLN A 279 -0.99 17.95 6.78
CA GLN A 279 -1.73 16.72 6.58
C GLN A 279 -3.13 16.83 7.20
N THR A 280 -4.06 16.03 6.69
CA THR A 280 -5.40 15.93 7.24
C THR A 280 -5.53 14.65 8.08
N VAL A 281 -6.34 14.71 9.13
CA VAL A 281 -6.72 13.55 9.96
C VAL A 281 -8.22 13.36 9.80
N SER A 282 -8.65 12.12 9.53
CA SER A 282 -10.05 11.81 9.37
C SER A 282 -10.79 12.01 10.70
N ALA A 283 -12.10 12.23 10.63
CA ALA A 283 -12.90 12.33 11.84
C ALA A 283 -12.74 11.08 12.73
N GLU A 284 -12.44 9.92 12.15
CA GLU A 284 -12.25 8.60 12.79
C GLU A 284 -10.86 8.41 13.42
N GLY A 285 -9.96 9.38 13.25
CA GLY A 285 -8.60 9.34 13.76
C GLY A 285 -7.60 8.63 12.83
N PHE A 286 -8.03 8.18 11.64
CA PHE A 286 -7.11 7.67 10.63
C PHE A 286 -6.42 8.83 9.90
N SER A 287 -5.30 8.55 9.24
CA SER A 287 -4.71 9.50 8.30
C SER A 287 -5.68 9.85 7.16
N GLY A 288 -5.66 11.11 6.75
CA GLY A 288 -6.39 11.60 5.57
C GLY A 288 -5.75 11.21 4.23
N GLN A 289 -4.63 10.48 4.23
CA GLN A 289 -4.11 9.78 3.05
C GLN A 289 -5.07 8.64 2.67
N ALA A 290 -6.09 8.93 1.87
CA ALA A 290 -7.22 8.06 1.65
C ALA A 290 -6.93 6.96 0.62
N PHE A 291 -7.37 5.74 0.94
CA PHE A 291 -7.36 4.59 0.04
C PHE A 291 -8.80 4.14 -0.25
N SER A 292 -9.01 3.51 -1.40
CA SER A 292 -10.33 2.98 -1.72
C SER A 292 -10.25 1.71 -2.57
N PRO A 293 -11.18 0.77 -2.39
CA PRO A 293 -11.50 -0.21 -3.41
C PRO A 293 -11.74 0.44 -4.77
N TYR A 294 -11.27 -0.19 -5.84
CA TYR A 294 -11.26 0.44 -7.15
C TYR A 294 -11.39 -0.57 -8.29
N PHE A 295 -12.27 -0.24 -9.25
CA PHE A 295 -12.35 -0.93 -10.53
C PHE A 295 -11.80 0.00 -11.63
N PRO A 296 -10.58 -0.25 -12.14
CA PRO A 296 -9.90 0.66 -13.06
C PRO A 296 -10.45 0.69 -14.47
N HIS A 297 -11.30 -0.27 -14.87
CA HIS A 297 -11.67 -0.51 -16.26
C HIS A 297 -10.44 -0.70 -17.15
N THR A 298 -9.60 -1.65 -16.77
CA THR A 298 -8.37 -2.04 -17.50
C THR A 298 -8.27 -3.56 -17.58
N VAL A 299 -9.42 -4.25 -17.60
CA VAL A 299 -9.43 -5.72 -17.63
C VAL A 299 -8.96 -6.26 -18.97
N ARG A 300 -8.20 -7.34 -18.93
CA ARG A 300 -7.59 -8.02 -20.08
C ARG A 300 -7.83 -9.53 -20.02
N THR A 301 -7.60 -10.17 -21.16
CA THR A 301 -7.66 -11.64 -21.30
C THR A 301 -6.29 -12.30 -21.17
N THR A 302 -5.22 -11.58 -21.52
CA THR A 302 -3.83 -12.10 -21.55
C THR A 302 -2.87 -11.29 -20.70
N GLU A 303 -3.01 -9.96 -20.65
CA GLU A 303 -2.15 -9.09 -19.82
C GLU A 303 -2.75 -8.89 -18.42
N THR A 304 -2.90 -9.99 -17.70
CA THR A 304 -3.51 -10.03 -16.36
C THR A 304 -2.44 -10.16 -15.27
N LYS A 305 -2.86 -10.15 -14.01
CA LYS A 305 -1.97 -10.48 -12.89
C LYS A 305 -1.60 -11.96 -12.91
N ASN A 306 -0.35 -12.24 -12.56
CA ASN A 306 0.20 -13.57 -12.39
C ASN A 306 0.32 -13.93 -10.91
N CYS A 307 0.76 -15.16 -10.61
CA CYS A 307 0.87 -15.63 -9.23
C CYS A 307 1.90 -14.80 -8.44
N THR A 308 3.04 -14.46 -9.05
CA THR A 308 4.10 -13.67 -8.40
C THR A 308 3.78 -12.19 -8.23
N ASP A 309 2.70 -11.69 -8.84
CA ASP A 309 2.23 -10.31 -8.59
C ASP A 309 1.52 -10.19 -7.23
N CYS A 310 1.04 -11.31 -6.68
CA CYS A 310 0.22 -11.36 -5.47
C CYS A 310 0.81 -12.22 -4.34
N HIS A 311 1.73 -13.13 -4.64
CA HIS A 311 2.34 -14.07 -3.69
C HIS A 311 3.86 -14.05 -3.79
N VAL A 312 4.55 -14.50 -2.75
CA VAL A 312 6.02 -14.54 -2.73
C VAL A 312 6.55 -15.41 -3.88
N SER A 313 7.42 -14.83 -4.69
CA SER A 313 8.06 -15.48 -5.81
C SER A 313 9.06 -16.52 -5.32
N GLU A 314 9.06 -17.71 -5.95
CA GLU A 314 10.08 -18.73 -5.69
C GLU A 314 11.51 -18.26 -6.03
N LYS A 315 11.63 -17.26 -6.90
CA LYS A 315 12.93 -16.65 -7.27
C LYS A 315 13.42 -15.65 -6.22
N GLY A 316 12.58 -15.31 -5.24
CA GLY A 316 12.90 -14.36 -4.16
C GLY A 316 13.04 -12.90 -4.62
N ASP A 317 12.47 -12.53 -5.76
CA ASP A 317 12.70 -11.26 -6.47
C ASP A 317 11.56 -10.24 -6.35
N ASN A 318 10.56 -10.49 -5.47
CA ASN A 318 9.35 -9.66 -5.39
C ASN A 318 9.04 -9.10 -4.00
N ASN A 319 10.05 -8.95 -3.13
CA ASN A 319 9.84 -8.46 -1.76
C ASN A 319 9.17 -7.07 -1.71
N ALA A 320 9.66 -6.14 -2.54
CA ALA A 320 9.10 -4.79 -2.64
C ALA A 320 7.68 -4.77 -3.24
N VAL A 321 7.40 -5.69 -4.18
CA VAL A 321 6.07 -5.85 -4.78
C VAL A 321 5.09 -6.32 -3.70
N MET A 322 5.48 -7.28 -2.85
CA MET A 322 4.65 -7.73 -1.73
C MET A 322 4.42 -6.62 -0.70
N ALA A 323 5.43 -5.81 -0.38
CA ALA A 323 5.25 -4.65 0.50
C ALA A 323 4.23 -3.65 -0.06
N GLN A 324 4.30 -3.35 -1.36
CA GLN A 324 3.32 -2.51 -2.04
C GLN A 324 1.93 -3.15 -2.02
N LEU A 325 1.83 -4.43 -2.39
CA LEU A 325 0.59 -5.19 -2.48
C LEU A 325 -0.20 -5.15 -1.16
N LEU A 326 0.51 -5.32 -0.04
CA LEU A 326 -0.04 -5.38 1.31
C LEU A 326 -0.24 -3.99 1.95
N LEU A 327 0.06 -2.90 1.23
CA LEU A 327 -0.07 -1.52 1.70
C LEU A 327 0.84 -1.15 2.89
N HIS A 328 1.99 -1.82 3.04
CA HIS A 328 3.02 -1.46 4.04
C HIS A 328 3.79 -0.20 3.66
N GLY A 329 3.64 0.25 2.41
CA GLY A 329 4.45 1.32 1.81
C GLY A 329 5.79 0.80 1.28
N THR A 330 6.35 1.52 0.32
CA THR A 330 7.66 1.21 -0.29
C THR A 330 8.63 2.37 -0.22
N ASN A 331 8.23 3.45 0.46
CA ASN A 331 8.88 4.75 0.56
C ASN A 331 9.06 5.50 -0.76
N ALA A 332 8.73 4.89 -1.90
CA ALA A 332 8.88 5.52 -3.21
C ALA A 332 7.98 6.74 -3.36
N ALA A 333 6.77 6.65 -2.82
CA ALA A 333 5.80 7.71 -2.88
C ALA A 333 5.95 8.73 -1.74
N ASN A 334 6.93 8.59 -0.84
CA ASN A 334 7.06 9.49 0.30
C ASN A 334 7.28 10.94 -0.16
N PHE A 335 6.83 11.89 0.64
CA PHE A 335 6.82 13.31 0.27
C PHE A 335 7.66 14.15 1.22
N ILE A 336 8.74 14.72 0.70
CA ILE A 336 9.43 15.83 1.34
C ILE A 336 8.93 17.10 0.66
N GLY A 337 8.28 17.94 1.47
CA GLY A 337 7.64 19.15 1.01
C GLY A 337 8.62 20.27 0.68
N ARG A 338 8.20 21.51 0.94
CA ARG A 338 9.03 22.68 0.72
C ARG A 338 10.32 22.64 1.53
N PHE A 339 10.23 22.18 2.77
CA PHE A 339 11.36 22.16 3.70
C PHE A 339 11.84 20.73 3.95
N ALA A 340 13.15 20.52 3.80
CA ALA A 340 13.84 19.35 4.32
C ALA A 340 14.35 19.66 5.73
N TRP A 341 14.03 18.79 6.69
CA TRP A 341 14.41 18.96 8.10
C TRP A 341 15.69 18.17 8.40
N VAL A 342 16.71 18.88 8.88
CA VAL A 342 18.06 18.37 9.07
C VAL A 342 18.47 18.53 10.54
N ALA A 343 18.86 17.43 11.17
CA ALA A 343 19.44 17.39 12.50
C ALA A 343 20.95 17.67 12.42
N CYS A 344 21.45 18.58 13.26
CA CYS A 344 22.87 18.92 13.31
C CYS A 344 23.42 18.87 14.75
N GLU A 345 24.51 18.11 14.98
CA GLU A 345 25.11 17.84 16.30
C GLU A 345 25.44 19.10 17.12
N ASP A 346 25.93 20.17 16.47
CA ASP A 346 26.30 21.43 17.15
C ASP A 346 25.68 22.66 16.48
N GLY A 347 24.68 22.46 15.63
CA GLY A 347 24.01 23.54 14.91
C GLY A 347 22.49 23.42 14.86
N GLY A 348 21.95 22.52 15.68
CA GLY A 348 20.55 22.40 16.01
C GLY A 348 19.67 21.91 14.86
N LEU A 349 18.39 22.26 14.92
CA LEU A 349 17.42 21.89 13.90
C LEU A 349 17.47 22.89 12.74
N ASN A 350 17.65 22.41 11.52
CA ASN A 350 17.72 23.23 10.30
C ASN A 350 16.59 22.83 9.33
N ALA A 351 15.77 23.80 8.92
CA ALA A 351 14.71 23.65 7.92
C ALA A 351 15.17 24.30 6.61
N VAL A 352 15.62 23.51 5.64
CA VAL A 352 16.17 24.02 4.38
C VAL A 352 15.09 24.04 3.31
N GLY A 353 14.89 25.20 2.67
CA GLY A 353 13.96 25.33 1.54
C GLY A 353 14.51 24.63 0.30
N VAL A 354 13.92 23.49 -0.07
CA VAL A 354 14.37 22.60 -1.15
C VAL A 354 13.46 22.62 -2.38
N ALA A 355 12.25 23.15 -2.26
CA ALA A 355 11.31 23.28 -3.36
C ALA A 355 10.72 24.70 -3.42
N GLU A 356 10.23 25.06 -4.61
CA GLU A 356 9.60 26.35 -4.84
C GLU A 356 8.34 26.57 -4.00
N ARG A 357 8.05 27.84 -3.71
CA ARG A 357 6.84 28.23 -2.97
C ARG A 357 5.58 28.00 -3.78
N ASP A 358 5.61 28.49 -5.02
CA ASP A 358 4.46 28.51 -5.92
C ASP A 358 4.29 27.16 -6.62
N GLU A 359 3.09 26.94 -7.15
CA GLU A 359 2.78 25.73 -7.92
C GLU A 359 3.21 25.89 -9.39
N PRO A 360 3.77 24.84 -10.01
CA PRO A 360 4.10 23.54 -9.40
C PRO A 360 5.29 23.64 -8.43
N GLN A 361 5.18 23.07 -7.23
CA GLN A 361 6.27 23.10 -6.23
C GLN A 361 7.44 22.19 -6.66
N ALA A 362 8.23 22.68 -7.62
CA ALA A 362 9.37 21.99 -8.19
C ALA A 362 10.53 21.98 -7.19
N VAL A 363 11.19 20.83 -7.04
CA VAL A 363 12.45 20.75 -6.28
C VAL A 363 13.51 21.59 -7.00
N ILE A 364 14.17 22.49 -6.28
CA ILE A 364 15.08 23.48 -6.86
C ILE A 364 16.27 22.76 -7.51
N GLY A 365 16.54 23.10 -8.77
CA GLY A 365 17.59 22.50 -9.61
C GLY A 365 17.18 21.19 -10.32
N SER A 366 15.96 20.70 -10.10
CA SER A 366 15.43 19.53 -10.81
C SER A 366 15.06 19.84 -12.27
N ARG A 367 14.78 18.79 -13.04
CA ARG A 367 14.23 18.93 -14.40
C ARG A 367 12.90 19.70 -14.42
N LEU A 368 12.01 19.47 -13.46
CA LEU A 368 10.76 20.23 -13.41
C LEU A 368 11.01 21.71 -13.14
N HIS A 369 12.01 22.04 -12.31
CA HIS A 369 12.40 23.42 -12.06
C HIS A 369 12.93 24.09 -13.35
N GLU A 370 13.73 23.39 -14.14
CA GLU A 370 14.21 23.86 -15.44
C GLU A 370 13.05 24.18 -16.41
N ILE A 371 12.03 23.32 -16.45
CA ILE A 371 10.88 23.50 -17.36
C ILE A 371 9.93 24.59 -16.87
N ALA A 372 9.55 24.54 -15.58
CA ALA A 372 8.52 25.41 -15.02
C ALA A 372 9.04 26.80 -14.61
N TYR A 373 10.32 26.91 -14.27
CA TYR A 373 10.97 28.15 -13.79
C TYR A 373 12.36 28.35 -14.44
N PRO A 374 12.46 28.47 -15.78
CA PRO A 374 13.73 28.48 -16.49
C PRO A 374 14.68 29.61 -16.07
N ASP A 375 14.15 30.79 -15.71
CA ASP A 375 14.96 31.91 -15.24
C ASP A 375 15.55 31.66 -13.85
N TRP A 376 14.76 31.09 -12.94
CA TRP A 376 15.21 30.79 -11.58
C TRP A 376 16.15 29.59 -11.57
N TYR A 377 15.93 28.63 -12.45
CA TYR A 377 16.86 27.54 -12.70
C TYR A 377 18.24 28.05 -13.15
N ARG A 378 18.30 28.98 -14.12
CA ARG A 378 19.57 29.60 -14.53
C ARG A 378 20.27 30.33 -13.38
N GLN A 379 19.52 31.12 -12.60
CA GLN A 379 20.07 31.80 -11.42
C GLN A 379 20.60 30.82 -10.37
N HIS A 380 19.93 29.69 -10.16
CA HIS A 380 20.39 28.63 -9.26
C HIS A 380 21.72 28.03 -9.71
N LEU A 381 21.89 27.80 -11.02
CA LEU A 381 23.15 27.35 -11.60
C LEU A 381 24.26 28.41 -11.45
N GLU A 382 23.96 29.68 -11.72
CA GLU A 382 24.90 30.81 -11.54
C GLU A 382 25.40 30.93 -10.09
N ARG A 383 24.55 30.59 -9.11
CA ARG A 383 24.90 30.51 -7.69
C ARG A 383 25.63 29.23 -7.30
N GLY A 384 26.04 28.41 -8.27
CA GLY A 384 26.73 27.14 -8.02
C GLY A 384 25.88 26.13 -7.27
N MET A 385 24.58 26.06 -7.61
CA MET A 385 23.58 25.15 -7.04
C MET A 385 23.30 25.35 -5.53
N MET A 386 23.60 26.54 -5.00
CA MET A 386 23.37 26.85 -3.58
C MET A 386 21.90 27.21 -3.32
N LEU A 387 21.25 26.50 -2.41
CA LEU A 387 19.93 26.86 -1.88
C LEU A 387 20.03 28.14 -1.03
N GLN A 388 18.95 28.92 -1.00
CA GLN A 388 18.97 30.29 -0.46
C GLN A 388 18.19 30.48 0.83
N GLU A 389 17.23 29.59 1.12
CA GLU A 389 16.32 29.74 2.27
C GLU A 389 16.60 28.65 3.30
N MET A 390 16.78 29.07 4.56
CA MET A 390 16.91 28.17 5.70
C MET A 390 16.46 28.88 6.98
N HIS A 391 15.79 28.13 7.85
CA HIS A 391 15.49 28.53 9.23
C HIS A 391 16.12 27.54 10.20
N SER A 392 16.66 28.02 11.32
CA SER A 392 17.31 27.15 12.29
C SER A 392 16.95 27.49 13.72
N HIS A 393 16.90 26.47 14.57
CA HIS A 393 16.91 26.63 16.03
C HIS A 393 18.19 26.01 16.59
N HIS A 394 18.96 26.80 17.33
CA HIS A 394 20.23 26.38 17.96
C HIS A 394 20.07 25.20 18.93
N GLY A 395 21.16 24.44 19.14
CA GLY A 395 21.23 23.32 20.08
C GLY A 395 22.01 22.13 19.51
N GLU A 396 22.06 21.04 20.27
CA GLU A 396 22.46 19.72 19.78
C GLU A 396 21.21 18.98 19.30
N VAL A 397 21.18 18.54 18.04
CA VAL A 397 20.09 17.69 17.51
C VAL A 397 20.71 16.52 16.76
N LEU A 398 20.49 15.31 17.26
CA LEU A 398 21.07 14.07 16.73
C LEU A 398 20.13 13.36 15.75
N ASP A 399 18.83 13.53 15.95
CA ASP A 399 17.80 12.94 15.10
C ASP A 399 16.52 13.78 15.12
N CYS A 400 15.75 13.74 14.04
CA CYS A 400 14.49 14.48 13.95
C CYS A 400 13.45 13.79 13.07
N GLN A 401 12.17 14.03 13.38
CA GLN A 401 11.03 13.58 12.57
C GLN A 401 9.91 14.63 12.56
N ILE A 402 9.49 15.10 11.38
CA ILE A 402 8.32 15.94 11.20
C ILE A 402 7.04 15.09 11.20
N ARG A 403 5.98 15.60 11.83
CA ARG A 403 4.61 15.11 11.67
C ARG A 403 3.64 16.28 11.81
N GLY A 404 3.09 16.73 10.69
CA GLY A 404 2.17 17.87 10.66
C GLY A 404 2.85 19.17 11.09
N GLU A 405 2.35 19.78 12.17
CA GLU A 405 2.83 21.06 12.70
C GLU A 405 4.05 20.93 13.62
N TYR A 406 4.51 19.70 13.92
CA TYR A 406 5.53 19.46 14.93
C TYR A 406 6.73 18.69 14.39
N VAL A 407 7.93 19.15 14.72
CA VAL A 407 9.17 18.38 14.58
C VAL A 407 9.56 17.81 15.93
N TYR A 408 9.66 16.49 16.02
CA TYR A 408 10.19 15.79 17.18
C TYR A 408 11.70 15.65 17.03
N ALA A 409 12.47 15.93 18.08
CA ALA A 409 13.93 15.96 18.01
C ALA A 409 14.58 15.29 19.22
N ALA A 410 15.58 14.44 18.97
CA ALA A 410 16.48 13.92 20.00
C ALA A 410 17.66 14.88 20.16
N CYS A 411 17.77 15.51 21.33
CA CYS A 411 18.65 16.64 21.57
C CYS A 411 19.76 16.33 22.58
N GLY A 412 20.30 15.11 22.55
CA GLY A 412 21.38 14.68 23.43
C GLY A 412 21.05 14.93 24.89
N LYS A 413 21.89 15.72 25.58
CA LYS A 413 21.74 16.01 27.03
C LYS A 413 20.46 16.76 27.40
N GLU A 414 19.87 17.48 26.45
CA GLU A 414 18.62 18.22 26.67
C GLU A 414 17.39 17.29 26.63
N GLY A 415 17.58 16.02 26.28
CA GLY A 415 16.51 15.03 26.16
C GLY A 415 15.77 15.16 24.82
N VAL A 416 14.45 15.03 24.84
CA VAL A 416 13.62 15.19 23.63
C VAL A 416 12.92 16.53 23.64
N ILE A 417 12.99 17.24 22.52
CA ILE A 417 12.31 18.52 22.30
C ILE A 417 11.33 18.35 21.14
N ILE A 418 10.14 18.95 21.29
CA ILE A 418 9.12 19.03 20.25
C ILE A 418 9.07 20.50 19.80
N TYR A 419 9.36 20.75 18.54
CA TYR A 419 9.31 22.08 17.95
C TYR A 419 7.99 22.28 17.23
N ASP A 420 7.27 23.36 17.55
CA ASP A 420 6.18 23.87 16.73
C ASP A 420 6.75 24.61 15.53
N VAL A 421 6.37 24.15 14.34
CA VAL A 421 6.83 24.65 13.05
C VAL A 421 5.67 25.05 12.13
N ALA A 422 4.47 25.25 12.67
CA ALA A 422 3.30 25.66 11.89
C ALA A 422 3.56 26.96 11.11
N ASN A 423 4.34 27.87 11.70
CA ASN A 423 4.70 29.17 11.14
C ASN A 423 6.00 29.19 10.33
N ILE A 424 6.51 28.03 9.88
CA ILE A 424 7.82 27.94 9.21
C ILE A 424 7.93 28.82 7.95
N ASP A 425 6.83 29.04 7.23
CA ASP A 425 6.78 29.88 6.03
C ASP A 425 6.02 31.21 6.26
N ASN A 426 5.73 31.55 7.52
CA ASN A 426 4.99 32.74 7.88
C ASN A 426 5.95 33.93 8.07
N LYS A 427 5.93 34.87 7.11
CA LYS A 427 6.76 36.09 7.19
C LYS A 427 6.40 37.02 8.36
N GLY A 428 5.24 36.85 8.99
CA GLY A 428 4.81 37.63 10.16
C GLY A 428 5.51 37.20 11.46
N PHE A 429 6.22 36.08 11.45
CA PHE A 429 6.93 35.52 12.61
C PHE A 429 8.44 35.60 12.40
N SER A 430 9.14 36.18 13.39
CA SER A 430 10.59 36.33 13.36
C SER A 430 11.29 35.02 13.75
N GLU A 431 10.86 34.42 14.87
CA GLU A 431 11.25 33.06 15.26
C GLU A 431 10.24 32.09 14.67
N ARG A 432 10.71 31.17 13.84
CA ARG A 432 9.84 30.29 13.03
C ARG A 432 9.80 28.85 13.52
N ILE A 433 10.73 28.48 14.41
CA ILE A 433 10.82 27.16 15.03
C ILE A 433 10.71 27.39 16.53
N LEU A 434 9.57 27.04 17.13
CA LEU A 434 9.22 27.44 18.49
C LEU A 434 9.22 26.24 19.45
N THR A 435 9.70 26.44 20.67
CA THR A 435 9.62 25.43 21.75
C THR A 435 8.46 25.70 22.73
N ALA A 436 7.88 26.91 22.69
CA ALA A 436 6.68 27.28 23.44
C ALA A 436 5.99 28.51 22.80
N PRO A 437 5.06 28.35 21.83
CA PRO A 437 4.38 29.48 21.17
C PRO A 437 3.60 30.46 22.07
N VAL A 438 3.19 30.04 23.28
CA VAL A 438 2.40 30.88 24.21
C VAL A 438 3.18 31.20 25.49
N SER A 439 3.50 30.18 26.29
CA SER A 439 4.28 30.28 27.53
C SER A 439 4.66 28.89 28.04
N PRO A 440 5.79 28.72 28.76
CA PRO A 440 6.09 27.48 29.48
C PRO A 440 5.06 27.10 30.56
N LEU A 441 4.21 28.04 30.98
CA LEU A 441 3.08 27.77 31.88
C LEU A 441 1.85 27.21 31.15
N GLY A 442 1.75 27.42 29.83
CA GLY A 442 0.61 27.00 29.00
C GLY A 442 0.82 25.68 28.26
N GLN A 443 2.07 25.30 27.98
CA GLN A 443 2.42 24.03 27.35
C GLN A 443 3.84 23.60 27.70
N ARG A 444 4.14 22.31 27.55
CA ARG A 444 5.46 21.73 27.74
C ARG A 444 5.80 20.78 26.60
N PHE A 445 6.62 21.27 25.68
CA PHE A 445 7.12 20.54 24.52
C PHE A 445 8.56 20.00 24.70
N TYR A 446 8.88 19.56 25.91
CA TYR A 446 10.15 18.88 26.16
C TYR A 446 9.97 17.74 27.17
N VAL A 447 10.75 16.69 26.98
CA VAL A 447 10.81 15.52 27.85
C VAL A 447 12.25 15.29 28.25
N LYS A 448 12.54 15.50 29.54
CA LYS A 448 13.91 15.32 30.06
C LYS A 448 14.29 13.83 30.10
N THR A 449 15.39 13.51 29.43
CA THR A 449 16.09 12.23 29.51
C THR A 449 17.57 12.50 29.78
N LYS A 450 18.39 11.46 30.02
CA LYS A 450 19.82 11.64 30.34
C LYS A 450 20.66 12.02 29.12
N TYR A 451 20.42 11.38 27.98
CA TYR A 451 21.06 11.65 26.69
C TYR A 451 20.29 11.00 25.54
N ALA A 452 19.32 11.71 24.95
CA ALA A 452 18.51 11.21 23.84
C ALA A 452 19.33 11.11 22.55
N THR A 453 19.35 9.93 21.91
CA THR A 453 20.17 9.63 20.72
C THR A 453 19.37 9.52 19.43
N SER A 454 18.11 9.07 19.49
CA SER A 454 17.21 9.02 18.32
C SER A 454 15.76 9.24 18.73
N ILE A 455 14.92 9.63 17.77
CA ILE A 455 13.49 9.87 17.96
C ILE A 455 12.70 9.15 16.88
N VAL A 456 11.64 8.46 17.28
CA VAL A 456 10.83 7.62 16.40
C VAL A 456 9.36 7.92 16.63
N SER A 457 8.71 8.36 15.56
CA SER A 457 7.24 8.31 15.42
C SER A 457 6.89 6.98 14.74
N PRO A 458 5.92 6.19 15.24
CA PRO A 458 5.51 4.94 14.60
C PRO A 458 5.06 5.06 13.15
N THR A 459 4.67 6.27 12.75
CA THR A 459 4.39 6.63 11.37
C THR A 459 4.57 8.14 11.19
N THR A 460 4.86 8.57 9.97
CA THR A 460 4.86 9.99 9.60
C THR A 460 3.43 10.54 9.43
N LEU A 461 2.44 9.65 9.33
CA LEU A 461 1.03 9.97 9.21
C LEU A 461 0.43 10.49 10.53
N GLY A 462 -0.49 11.45 10.43
CA GLY A 462 -1.33 11.88 11.54
C GLY A 462 -2.40 10.82 11.84
N VAL A 463 -2.23 10.10 12.95
CA VAL A 463 -3.16 9.08 13.43
C VAL A 463 -3.49 9.37 14.89
N ASP A 464 -4.77 9.54 15.21
CA ASP A 464 -5.25 9.71 16.59
C ASP A 464 -5.94 8.42 17.07
N PRO A 465 -5.22 7.55 17.80
CA PRO A 465 -5.80 6.33 18.36
C PRO A 465 -6.76 6.58 19.53
N THR A 466 -6.81 7.80 20.07
CA THR A 466 -7.59 8.13 21.26
C THR A 466 -9.02 8.56 20.95
N ARG A 467 -9.37 8.70 19.66
CA ARG A 467 -10.69 9.12 19.21
C ARG A 467 -11.75 8.02 19.48
N PRO A 468 -12.91 8.34 20.10
CA PRO A 468 -14.00 7.40 20.29
C PRO A 468 -14.62 6.92 18.97
N ARG A 469 -14.61 5.61 18.75
CA ARG A 469 -15.14 5.01 17.52
C ARG A 469 -16.61 4.67 17.62
N ARG A 470 -17.28 4.68 16.46
CA ARG A 470 -18.71 4.35 16.33
C ARG A 470 -18.87 2.99 15.65
N PRO A 471 -19.31 1.94 16.35
CA PRO A 471 -19.51 0.61 15.77
C PRO A 471 -20.48 0.61 14.57
N GLU A 472 -21.43 1.55 14.52
CA GLU A 472 -22.41 1.70 13.45
C GLU A 472 -21.76 2.08 12.11
N ASN A 473 -20.58 2.70 12.16
CA ASN A 473 -19.79 3.09 11.00
C ASN A 473 -18.91 1.95 10.46
N GLU A 474 -18.81 0.82 11.19
CA GLU A 474 -17.93 -0.32 10.84
C GLU A 474 -16.43 0.05 10.84
N GLU A 475 -16.07 1.07 11.62
CA GLU A 475 -14.72 1.61 11.79
C GLU A 475 -13.75 0.53 12.31
N GLY A 476 -12.93 -0.04 11.42
CA GLY A 476 -12.00 -1.11 11.77
C GLY A 476 -12.66 -2.44 12.10
N ARG A 477 -13.90 -2.69 11.65
CA ARG A 477 -14.56 -3.99 11.77
C ARG A 477 -13.83 -5.02 10.91
N ILE A 478 -13.50 -6.17 11.49
CA ILE A 478 -12.87 -7.27 10.77
C ILE A 478 -13.92 -8.35 10.48
N THR A 479 -14.17 -8.55 9.19
CA THR A 479 -14.98 -9.65 8.67
C THR A 479 -14.09 -10.71 8.04
N ARG A 480 -14.50 -11.97 8.13
CA ARG A 480 -13.77 -13.09 7.54
C ARG A 480 -14.72 -14.02 6.83
N LYS A 481 -14.30 -14.50 5.66
CA LYS A 481 -15.01 -15.53 4.90
C LYS A 481 -14.49 -16.91 5.29
N GLU A 482 -15.39 -17.76 5.76
CA GLU A 482 -15.10 -19.11 6.25
C GLU A 482 -15.98 -20.13 5.54
N TRP A 483 -15.44 -21.32 5.31
CA TRP A 483 -16.21 -22.43 4.75
C TRP A 483 -16.89 -23.20 5.88
N VAL A 484 -18.21 -23.32 5.80
CA VAL A 484 -19.06 -24.08 6.72
C VAL A 484 -20.00 -24.93 5.88
N ASP A 485 -19.93 -26.26 6.06
CA ASP A 485 -20.75 -27.24 5.32
C ASP A 485 -20.73 -27.04 3.79
N GLY A 486 -19.53 -26.79 3.25
CA GLY A 486 -19.34 -26.60 1.80
C GLY A 486 -19.84 -25.26 1.26
N LYS A 487 -20.23 -24.31 2.12
CA LYS A 487 -20.67 -22.95 1.74
C LYS A 487 -19.79 -21.89 2.39
N LEU A 488 -19.60 -20.79 1.68
CA LEU A 488 -18.86 -19.65 2.19
C LEU A 488 -19.78 -18.74 3.00
N VAL A 489 -19.42 -18.48 4.25
CA VAL A 489 -20.14 -17.57 5.15
C VAL A 489 -19.22 -16.44 5.60
N THR A 490 -19.77 -15.22 5.66
CA THR A 490 -19.06 -14.08 6.23
C THR A 490 -19.38 -13.96 7.71
N ARG A 491 -18.35 -13.94 8.56
CA ARG A 491 -18.46 -13.74 10.01
C ARG A 491 -17.74 -12.47 10.42
N VAL A 492 -18.33 -11.74 11.36
CA VAL A 492 -17.59 -10.68 12.07
C VAL A 492 -16.71 -11.39 13.09
N VAL A 493 -15.39 -11.21 12.96
CA VAL A 493 -14.41 -11.76 13.89
C VAL A 493 -13.94 -10.70 14.90
N GLU A 494 -14.13 -9.43 14.57
CA GLU A 494 -13.88 -8.30 15.46
C GLU A 494 -14.83 -7.14 15.12
N GLU A 495 -15.60 -6.66 16.08
CA GLU A 495 -16.63 -5.63 15.86
C GLU A 495 -16.06 -4.27 15.51
N SER A 496 -14.92 -3.94 16.12
CA SER A 496 -14.16 -2.71 15.91
C SER A 496 -12.78 -2.91 16.49
N ARG A 497 -11.75 -2.73 15.67
CA ARG A 497 -10.35 -2.82 16.09
C ARG A 497 -9.77 -1.42 16.27
N PRO A 498 -9.63 -0.88 17.49
CA PRO A 498 -9.03 0.45 17.67
C PRO A 498 -7.66 0.52 17.01
N HIS A 499 -7.21 1.75 16.69
CA HIS A 499 -5.83 1.97 16.30
C HIS A 499 -4.95 1.39 17.38
N HIS A 500 -3.82 0.79 16.99
CA HIS A 500 -2.92 0.28 17.98
C HIS A 500 -2.45 1.42 18.91
N LEU A 501 -2.41 1.16 20.22
CA LEU A 501 -2.06 2.17 21.21
C LEU A 501 -0.66 2.74 20.99
N LEU A 502 0.23 1.98 20.32
CA LEU A 502 1.55 2.42 19.87
C LEU A 502 1.52 3.81 19.20
N TYR A 503 0.53 4.06 18.34
CA TYR A 503 0.41 5.32 17.60
C TYR A 503 0.09 6.54 18.48
N ALA A 504 -0.29 6.31 19.74
CA ALA A 504 -0.57 7.39 20.67
C ALA A 504 0.72 8.00 21.17
N PHE A 505 1.83 7.26 21.19
CA PHE A 505 3.08 7.67 21.81
C PHE A 505 4.16 8.00 20.77
N LEU A 506 5.20 8.70 21.22
CA LEU A 506 6.48 8.75 20.55
C LEU A 506 7.49 7.91 21.33
N TYR A 507 8.58 7.54 20.68
CA TYR A 507 9.60 6.70 21.26
C TYR A 507 10.97 7.30 21.00
N ALA A 508 11.86 7.25 21.96
CA ALA A 508 13.24 7.67 21.79
C ALA A 508 14.20 6.59 22.29
N THR A 509 15.39 6.58 21.72
CA THR A 509 16.51 5.90 22.37
C THR A 509 17.29 6.90 23.21
N ASP A 510 17.76 6.45 24.36
CA ASP A 510 18.62 7.20 25.26
C ASP A 510 19.86 6.36 25.57
N LYS A 511 21.03 6.99 25.51
CA LYS A 511 22.32 6.32 25.70
C LYS A 511 22.41 5.57 27.04
N TYR A 512 21.72 6.04 28.08
CA TYR A 512 21.79 5.48 29.43
C TYR A 512 20.45 4.89 29.89
N GLU A 513 19.33 5.46 29.47
CA GLU A 513 17.99 5.02 29.85
C GLU A 513 17.42 3.93 28.92
N GLY A 514 18.07 3.62 27.80
CA GLY A 514 17.60 2.61 26.85
C GLY A 514 16.42 3.11 26.02
N LEU A 515 15.31 2.39 26.04
CA LEU A 515 14.06 2.83 25.40
C LEU A 515 13.35 3.85 26.30
N VAL A 516 12.93 4.98 25.73
CA VAL A 516 12.08 5.97 26.40
C VAL A 516 10.76 6.09 25.65
N VAL A 517 9.65 5.94 26.38
CA VAL A 517 8.29 6.13 25.84
C VAL A 517 7.81 7.53 26.22
N ILE A 518 7.40 8.29 25.22
CA ILE A 518 7.12 9.72 25.32
C ILE A 518 5.63 9.96 25.09
N GLY A 519 5.00 10.65 26.04
CA GLY A 519 3.57 10.92 26.06
C GLY A 519 2.98 10.85 27.46
N ASN A 520 1.74 11.31 27.59
CA ASN A 520 0.97 11.27 28.82
C ASN A 520 0.56 9.81 29.16
N PRO A 521 0.76 9.33 30.40
CA PRO A 521 0.30 8.01 30.81
C PRO A 521 -1.22 7.86 30.70
N LEU A 522 -1.70 6.62 30.47
CA LEU A 522 -3.15 6.31 30.42
C LEU A 522 -3.92 6.66 31.71
N THR A 523 -3.22 6.84 32.83
CA THR A 523 -3.81 7.18 34.13
C THR A 523 -4.13 8.66 34.30
N GLU A 524 -3.69 9.52 33.38
CA GLU A 524 -3.91 10.97 33.47
C GLU A 524 -5.36 11.32 33.10
N LYS A 525 -6.16 11.74 34.09
CA LYS A 525 -7.58 12.09 33.86
C LYS A 525 -7.80 13.40 33.12
N LYS A 526 -6.78 14.26 33.06
CA LYS A 526 -6.88 15.63 32.52
C LYS A 526 -6.53 15.71 31.04
N ASN A 527 -5.57 14.90 30.57
CA ASN A 527 -5.03 14.98 29.22
C ASN A 527 -5.31 13.69 28.45
N LYS A 528 -5.41 13.77 27.11
CA LYS A 528 -5.40 12.58 26.26
C LYS A 528 -4.09 11.80 26.48
N PRO A 529 -4.12 10.46 26.44
CA PRO A 529 -2.92 9.66 26.58
C PRO A 529 -1.97 9.82 25.40
N GLY A 530 -0.69 9.61 25.66
CA GLY A 530 0.36 9.74 24.66
C GLY A 530 0.65 11.19 24.28
N VAL A 531 0.98 11.41 23.01
CA VAL A 531 1.14 12.70 22.34
C VAL A 531 -0.07 13.05 21.47
N ALA A 532 -1.21 12.38 21.66
CA ALA A 532 -2.43 12.62 20.89
C ALA A 532 -2.99 14.05 21.06
N THR A 533 -2.60 14.74 22.13
CA THR A 533 -2.86 16.18 22.33
C THR A 533 -2.31 17.04 21.20
N LEU A 534 -1.26 16.60 20.51
CA LEU A 534 -0.69 17.31 19.36
C LEU A 534 -1.57 17.21 18.10
N LEU A 535 -2.67 16.44 18.13
CA LEU A 535 -3.56 16.21 16.99
C LEU A 535 -5.01 16.64 17.26
N ASP A 536 -5.34 17.07 18.48
CA ASP A 536 -6.72 17.34 18.88
C ASP A 536 -7.16 18.81 18.72
N GLY A 537 -6.20 19.70 18.45
CA GLY A 537 -6.42 21.13 18.26
C GLY A 537 -6.61 21.92 19.56
N ASP A 538 -6.37 21.32 20.73
CA ASP A 538 -6.46 21.96 22.04
C ASP A 538 -5.04 22.33 22.54
N PRO A 539 -4.63 23.60 22.45
CA PRO A 539 -3.29 24.00 22.90
C PRO A 539 -3.12 23.96 24.42
N ASP A 540 -4.20 23.95 25.20
CA ASP A 540 -4.17 24.08 26.67
C ASP A 540 -3.83 22.77 27.39
N ASN A 541 -3.74 21.65 26.67
CA ASN A 541 -3.50 20.32 27.23
C ASN A 541 -2.14 19.71 26.82
N ASN A 542 -1.28 20.49 26.16
CA ASN A 542 0.00 20.07 25.61
C ASN A 542 1.12 19.97 26.65
N PHE A 543 0.97 19.09 27.65
CA PHE A 543 1.94 18.90 28.74
C PHE A 543 2.66 17.55 28.67
N ILE A 544 3.35 17.30 27.55
CA ILE A 544 3.98 16.01 27.25
C ILE A 544 4.94 15.56 28.35
N GLN A 545 4.93 14.25 28.65
CA GLN A 545 5.68 13.63 29.74
C GLN A 545 6.55 12.47 29.24
N LYS A 546 7.46 12.02 30.11
CA LYS A 546 8.09 10.71 29.98
C LYS A 546 7.15 9.68 30.60
N ALA A 547 6.55 8.83 29.77
CA ALA A 547 5.64 7.79 30.26
C ALA A 547 6.41 6.72 31.03
N LEU A 548 7.54 6.25 30.49
CA LEU A 548 8.48 5.37 31.16
C LEU A 548 9.86 5.38 30.48
N SER A 549 10.84 4.82 31.17
CA SER A 549 12.12 4.38 30.62
C SER A 549 12.27 2.87 30.82
N PHE A 550 12.78 2.15 29.83
CA PHE A 550 12.92 0.71 29.84
C PHE A 550 14.34 0.31 29.43
N ASN A 551 15.09 -0.29 30.36
CA ASN A 551 16.43 -0.81 30.15
C ASN A 551 16.72 -1.97 31.12
N PRO A 552 16.05 -3.12 30.96
CA PRO A 552 16.18 -4.24 31.90
C PRO A 552 17.61 -4.78 31.89
N GLY A 553 18.23 -4.85 33.07
CA GLY A 553 19.60 -5.37 33.22
C GLY A 553 20.68 -4.60 32.45
N GLY A 554 20.41 -3.38 31.98
CA GLY A 554 21.34 -2.63 31.12
C GLY A 554 21.42 -3.14 29.67
N ALA A 555 20.49 -4.00 29.24
CA ALA A 555 20.51 -4.61 27.91
C ALA A 555 20.44 -3.60 26.75
N LEU A 556 19.94 -2.40 26.99
CA LEU A 556 19.81 -1.30 26.02
C LEU A 556 20.80 -0.15 26.29
N ASN A 557 21.87 -0.40 27.05
CA ASN A 557 22.94 0.58 27.24
C ASN A 557 23.58 0.96 25.89
N GLY A 558 23.87 2.24 25.72
CA GLY A 558 24.44 2.77 24.49
C GLY A 558 23.48 2.77 23.31
N ALA A 559 22.15 2.75 23.55
CA ALA A 559 21.17 2.79 22.47
C ALA A 559 21.40 4.00 21.55
N LYS A 560 21.53 3.76 20.23
CA LYS A 560 21.92 4.76 19.22
C LYS A 560 20.79 5.07 18.25
N SER A 561 20.04 4.05 17.86
CA SER A 561 18.93 4.17 16.92
C SER A 561 17.87 3.12 17.19
N MET A 562 16.67 3.37 16.69
CA MET A 562 15.57 2.44 16.74
C MET A 562 14.73 2.54 15.47
N THR A 563 14.15 1.41 15.08
CA THR A 563 13.19 1.32 13.99
C THR A 563 12.05 0.40 14.42
N LEU A 564 10.82 0.77 14.09
CA LEU A 564 9.62 -0.03 14.38
C LEU A 564 9.29 -0.94 13.19
N TYR A 565 8.82 -2.15 13.49
CA TYR A 565 8.24 -3.11 12.55
C TYR A 565 6.93 -3.60 13.16
N GLY A 566 5.80 -3.03 12.74
CA GLY A 566 4.56 -3.10 13.49
C GLY A 566 4.73 -2.61 14.93
N HIS A 567 4.31 -3.41 15.91
CA HIS A 567 4.48 -3.10 17.33
C HIS A 567 5.83 -3.58 17.93
N TYR A 568 6.80 -3.99 17.12
CA TYR A 568 8.13 -4.39 17.60
C TYR A 568 9.16 -3.30 17.34
N ALA A 569 9.97 -2.97 18.34
CA ALA A 569 11.09 -2.05 18.24
C ALA A 569 12.42 -2.81 18.14
N PHE A 570 13.16 -2.56 17.07
CA PHE A 570 14.54 -3.00 16.90
C PHE A 570 15.47 -1.86 17.28
N ILE A 571 16.27 -2.05 18.33
CA ILE A 571 17.12 -1.02 18.95
C ILE A 571 18.58 -1.41 18.79
N ALA A 572 19.36 -0.55 18.15
CA ALA A 572 20.81 -0.68 18.06
C ALA A 572 21.45 -0.19 19.38
N ALA A 573 22.10 -1.09 20.11
CA ALA A 573 22.74 -0.83 21.39
C ALA A 573 24.17 -1.41 21.43
N ASP A 574 24.93 -1.14 22.49
CA ASP A 574 26.29 -1.68 22.65
C ASP A 574 26.31 -3.22 22.74
N SER A 575 25.20 -3.81 23.20
CA SER A 575 24.96 -5.25 23.27
C SER A 575 24.54 -5.89 21.93
N GLY A 576 24.43 -5.12 20.86
CA GLY A 576 23.97 -5.55 19.54
C GLY A 576 22.58 -5.01 19.18
N LEU A 577 21.92 -5.65 18.21
CA LEU A 577 20.56 -5.30 17.81
C LEU A 577 19.58 -6.02 18.73
N ARG A 578 18.76 -5.26 19.47
CA ARG A 578 17.86 -5.78 20.50
C ARG A 578 16.40 -5.63 20.07
N LEU A 579 15.57 -6.60 20.43
CA LEU A 579 14.16 -6.63 20.07
C LEU A 579 13.29 -6.36 21.30
N VAL A 580 12.43 -5.36 21.23
CA VAL A 580 11.45 -5.03 22.28
C VAL A 580 10.05 -5.10 21.69
N ASN A 581 9.18 -5.89 22.32
CA ASN A 581 7.76 -5.92 22.01
C ASN A 581 7.06 -4.74 22.71
N LEU A 582 6.30 -3.95 21.94
CA LEU A 582 5.52 -2.78 22.35
C LEU A 582 4.03 -2.91 22.05
N ASP A 583 3.48 -4.14 22.04
CA ASP A 583 2.03 -4.40 21.93
C ASP A 583 1.27 -3.62 23.02
N ASN A 584 1.80 -3.63 24.25
CA ASN A 584 1.51 -2.61 25.24
C ASN A 584 2.72 -1.69 25.40
N PRO A 585 2.69 -0.43 24.91
CA PRO A 585 3.82 0.46 25.00
C PRO A 585 4.15 0.92 26.42
N LEU A 586 3.24 0.74 27.38
CA LEU A 586 3.48 1.03 28.80
C LEU A 586 3.99 -0.19 29.59
N GLU A 587 4.03 -1.36 28.96
CA GLU A 587 4.57 -2.61 29.51
C GLU A 587 5.50 -3.30 28.49
N PRO A 588 6.59 -2.63 28.07
CA PRO A 588 7.53 -3.18 27.08
C PRO A 588 8.17 -4.48 27.54
N LYS A 589 8.41 -5.40 26.61
CA LYS A 589 9.04 -6.70 26.88
C LYS A 589 10.26 -6.90 25.98
N LEU A 590 11.43 -7.10 26.61
CA LEU A 590 12.65 -7.47 25.88
C LEU A 590 12.54 -8.93 25.45
N ILE A 591 12.75 -9.19 24.16
CA ILE A 591 12.80 -10.53 23.59
C ILE A 591 14.27 -10.88 23.30
N GLU A 592 14.72 -12.02 23.79
CA GLU A 592 16.07 -12.52 23.52
C GLU A 592 16.17 -13.03 22.09
N THR A 593 17.22 -12.59 21.38
CA THR A 593 17.42 -12.85 19.94
C THR A 593 18.83 -13.42 19.69
N PRO A 594 19.14 -14.65 20.18
CA PRO A 594 20.48 -15.25 20.06
C PRO A 594 20.92 -15.47 18.60
N SER A 595 19.97 -15.54 17.67
CA SER A 595 20.14 -15.65 16.23
C SER A 595 20.70 -14.38 15.56
N LEU A 596 20.81 -13.25 16.26
CA LEU A 596 21.36 -11.99 15.74
C LEU A 596 22.85 -11.76 16.07
N THR A 597 23.54 -12.76 16.62
CA THR A 597 24.95 -12.67 17.06
C THR A 597 25.97 -12.37 15.95
N GLY A 598 25.59 -12.42 14.68
CA GLY A 598 26.45 -12.08 13.53
C GLY A 598 26.57 -10.60 13.17
N LEU A 599 25.90 -9.71 13.90
CA LEU A 599 25.90 -8.25 13.67
C LEU A 599 26.96 -7.57 14.54
N ARG A 600 27.95 -6.90 13.93
CA ARG A 600 29.03 -6.21 14.67
C ARG A 600 28.74 -4.73 14.81
N ASN A 601 28.41 -4.28 16.03
CA ASN A 601 28.08 -2.87 16.33
C ASN A 601 27.05 -2.30 15.35
N PRO A 602 25.83 -2.88 15.31
CA PRO A 602 24.79 -2.42 14.40
C PRO A 602 24.47 -0.94 14.67
N LYS A 603 24.27 -0.17 13.61
CA LYS A 603 24.08 1.29 13.67
C LYS A 603 22.66 1.70 13.29
N LYS A 604 22.11 1.08 12.25
CA LYS A 604 20.75 1.35 11.75
C LYS A 604 20.18 0.09 11.11
N VAL A 605 18.85 -0.07 11.21
CA VAL A 605 18.10 -1.09 10.48
C VAL A 605 16.88 -0.45 9.83
N GLN A 606 16.49 -0.90 8.65
CA GLN A 606 15.19 -0.60 8.07
C GLN A 606 14.55 -1.86 7.48
N PHE A 607 13.23 -1.90 7.49
CA PHE A 607 12.46 -3.06 7.09
C PHE A 607 11.66 -2.80 5.81
N GLN A 608 11.51 -3.85 5.02
CA GLN A 608 10.53 -3.89 3.95
C GLN A 608 9.98 -5.31 3.89
N PHE A 609 8.69 -5.46 4.20
CA PHE A 609 8.02 -6.75 4.27
C PHE A 609 8.84 -7.74 5.14
N ARG A 610 9.30 -8.87 4.60
CA ARG A 610 9.90 -9.96 5.40
C ARG A 610 11.35 -9.74 5.82
N TYR A 611 12.02 -8.69 5.34
CA TYR A 611 13.45 -8.52 5.58
C TYR A 611 13.78 -7.18 6.21
N GLY A 612 14.75 -7.21 7.12
CA GLY A 612 15.45 -6.05 7.64
C GLY A 612 16.85 -5.94 7.03
N PHE A 613 17.27 -4.73 6.70
CA PHE A 613 18.60 -4.42 6.18
C PHE A 613 19.34 -3.62 7.25
N VAL A 614 20.42 -4.20 7.77
CA VAL A 614 21.18 -3.69 8.91
C VAL A 614 22.52 -3.16 8.44
N VAL A 615 22.81 -1.91 8.77
CA VAL A 615 24.15 -1.34 8.62
C VAL A 615 24.92 -1.58 9.90
N ASP A 616 26.05 -2.25 9.79
CA ASP A 616 26.98 -2.54 10.88
C ASP A 616 28.42 -2.20 10.47
N ASP A 617 29.41 -2.57 11.28
CA ASP A 617 30.82 -2.26 10.99
C ASP A 617 31.42 -3.06 9.81
N ASP A 618 30.76 -4.11 9.31
CA ASP A 618 31.19 -4.86 8.11
C ASP A 618 30.55 -4.33 6.83
N GLY A 619 29.38 -3.71 6.95
CA GLY A 619 28.65 -3.09 5.86
C GLY A 619 27.15 -3.30 5.96
N LEU A 620 26.49 -3.66 4.86
CA LEU A 620 25.06 -3.96 4.84
C LEU A 620 24.83 -5.47 4.96
N LYS A 621 24.14 -5.89 6.02
CA LYS A 621 23.68 -7.27 6.26
C LYS A 621 22.17 -7.36 6.19
N VAL A 622 21.66 -8.58 6.02
CA VAL A 622 20.21 -8.85 5.92
C VAL A 622 19.77 -9.77 7.05
N ILE A 623 18.63 -9.44 7.64
CA ILE A 623 17.91 -10.28 8.59
C ILE A 623 16.55 -10.67 8.04
N ASP A 624 16.19 -11.94 8.14
CA ASP A 624 14.84 -12.44 7.90
C ASP A 624 14.01 -12.24 9.18
N VAL A 625 12.91 -11.51 9.06
CA VAL A 625 11.93 -11.24 10.13
C VAL A 625 10.55 -11.84 9.84
N THR A 626 10.50 -12.88 8.99
CA THR A 626 9.28 -13.66 8.72
C THR A 626 8.65 -14.15 10.03
N ASN A 627 9.47 -14.58 10.99
CA ASN A 627 9.09 -14.70 12.39
C ASN A 627 9.79 -13.59 13.18
N VAL A 628 9.06 -12.53 13.55
CA VAL A 628 9.64 -11.34 14.17
C VAL A 628 10.29 -11.63 15.53
N GLU A 629 9.75 -12.59 16.28
CA GLU A 629 10.28 -12.96 17.61
C GLU A 629 11.49 -13.91 17.55
N ASP A 630 11.80 -14.47 16.38
CA ASP A 630 13.00 -15.27 16.10
C ASP A 630 13.65 -14.80 14.78
N PRO A 631 14.15 -13.55 14.73
CA PRO A 631 14.74 -12.99 13.52
C PRO A 631 16.11 -13.64 13.23
N ARG A 632 16.50 -13.80 11.97
CA ARG A 632 17.72 -14.56 11.61
C ARG A 632 18.59 -13.82 10.62
N VAL A 633 19.90 -13.83 10.81
CA VAL A 633 20.86 -13.29 9.83
C VAL A 633 20.93 -14.22 8.61
N VAL A 634 20.75 -13.67 7.41
CA VAL A 634 20.70 -14.43 6.12
C VAL A 634 22.10 -14.87 5.63
N GLY A 635 23.17 -14.29 6.19
CA GLY A 635 24.56 -14.67 5.93
C GLY A 635 25.24 -13.89 4.80
N THR A 636 24.48 -13.18 3.96
CA THR A 636 25.02 -12.29 2.93
C THR A 636 25.40 -10.93 3.51
N THR A 637 26.55 -10.39 3.07
CA THR A 637 27.04 -9.05 3.45
C THR A 637 27.49 -8.30 2.19
N VAL A 638 27.03 -7.05 2.03
CA VAL A 638 27.63 -6.10 1.08
C VAL A 638 28.68 -5.29 1.85
N PRO A 639 29.99 -5.47 1.57
CA PRO A 639 31.03 -4.81 2.35
C PRO A 639 30.98 -3.29 2.17
N LEU A 640 30.96 -2.55 3.28
CA LEU A 640 31.02 -1.09 3.31
C LEU A 640 31.84 -0.65 4.53
N ALA A 641 32.78 0.28 4.35
CA ALA A 641 33.70 0.67 5.41
C ALA A 641 33.11 1.67 6.42
N HIS A 642 32.15 2.49 6.00
CA HIS A 642 31.71 3.68 6.75
C HIS A 642 30.18 3.82 6.77
N GLY A 643 29.44 2.71 6.80
CA GLY A 643 27.99 2.74 6.86
C GLY A 643 27.48 3.42 8.15
N HIS A 644 26.52 4.34 8.00
CA HIS A 644 25.89 5.09 9.11
C HIS A 644 24.36 4.92 9.15
N ASP A 645 23.71 4.97 7.99
CA ASP A 645 22.25 4.98 7.83
C ASP A 645 21.86 4.17 6.58
N VAL A 646 20.62 3.66 6.55
CA VAL A 646 20.06 2.94 5.40
C VAL A 646 18.63 3.40 5.16
N TYR A 647 18.33 3.72 3.90
CA TYR A 647 16.99 4.05 3.43
C TYR A 647 16.56 3.13 2.29
N LEU A 648 15.46 2.41 2.43
CA LEU A 648 14.90 1.49 1.44
C LEU A 648 13.88 2.23 0.60
N CYS A 649 13.97 2.09 -0.71
CA CYS A 649 12.96 2.57 -1.64
C CYS A 649 12.78 1.51 -2.74
N ARG A 650 11.64 0.80 -2.70
CA ARG A 650 11.35 -0.37 -3.55
C ARG A 650 12.50 -1.37 -3.57
N THR A 651 13.10 -1.64 -4.72
CA THR A 651 14.16 -2.64 -4.89
C THR A 651 15.57 -2.10 -4.65
N PHE A 652 15.71 -0.91 -4.05
CA PHE A 652 17.02 -0.33 -3.72
C PHE A 652 17.14 0.04 -2.24
N ALA A 653 18.30 -0.22 -1.67
CA ALA A 653 18.77 0.36 -0.42
C ALA A 653 19.79 1.47 -0.71
N TYR A 654 19.60 2.61 -0.06
CA TYR A 654 20.47 3.78 -0.11
C TYR A 654 21.20 3.87 1.22
N VAL A 655 22.50 3.62 1.23
CA VAL A 655 23.31 3.57 2.46
C VAL A 655 24.23 4.78 2.52
N ALA A 656 24.08 5.56 3.59
CA ALA A 656 25.01 6.63 3.92
C ALA A 656 26.36 6.01 4.33
N ASN A 657 27.37 6.12 3.47
CA ASN A 657 28.65 5.44 3.62
C ASN A 657 29.80 6.43 3.90
N GLY A 658 29.54 7.44 4.73
CA GLY A 658 30.56 8.32 5.29
C GLY A 658 31.48 8.94 4.25
N ALA A 659 32.79 8.65 4.37
CA ALA A 659 33.82 9.21 3.51
C ALA A 659 33.73 8.75 2.03
N ASP A 660 33.09 7.61 1.77
CA ASP A 660 32.99 7.03 0.43
C ASP A 660 31.74 7.50 -0.33
N GLY A 661 30.88 8.31 0.32
CA GLY A 661 29.68 8.87 -0.29
C GLY A 661 28.42 8.04 -0.04
N LEU A 662 27.58 7.92 -1.06
CA LEU A 662 26.29 7.21 -1.01
C LEU A 662 26.42 5.86 -1.74
N ALA A 663 26.24 4.76 -1.03
CA ALA A 663 26.15 3.44 -1.65
C ALA A 663 24.69 3.14 -2.04
N ILE A 664 24.47 2.78 -3.30
CA ILE A 664 23.16 2.34 -3.81
C ILE A 664 23.26 0.84 -4.07
N ILE A 665 22.42 0.07 -3.39
CA ILE A 665 22.47 -1.39 -3.35
C ILE A 665 21.15 -1.94 -3.91
N ASP A 666 21.26 -2.83 -4.90
CA ASP A 666 20.14 -3.60 -5.42
C ASP A 666 19.73 -4.64 -4.38
N ILE A 667 18.46 -4.60 -3.99
CA ILE A 667 17.82 -5.50 -3.03
C ILE A 667 16.57 -6.16 -3.61
N GLU A 668 16.42 -6.21 -4.94
CA GLU A 668 15.32 -6.93 -5.61
C GLU A 668 15.21 -8.36 -5.09
N LYS A 669 16.36 -9.03 -5.00
CA LYS A 669 16.55 -10.26 -4.23
C LYS A 669 17.10 -9.94 -2.86
N ALA A 670 16.21 -9.83 -1.87
CA ALA A 670 16.56 -9.39 -0.52
C ALA A 670 17.66 -10.24 0.14
N GLU A 671 17.74 -11.54 -0.14
CA GLU A 671 18.76 -12.44 0.42
C GLU A 671 20.11 -12.37 -0.31
N GLU A 672 20.14 -11.79 -1.51
CA GLU A 672 21.33 -11.62 -2.36
C GLU A 672 21.56 -10.14 -2.73
N PRO A 673 21.68 -9.21 -1.75
CA PRO A 673 21.90 -7.80 -2.05
C PRO A 673 23.23 -7.59 -2.78
N ARG A 674 23.26 -6.66 -3.73
CA ARG A 674 24.47 -6.35 -4.54
C ARG A 674 24.68 -4.85 -4.66
N LEU A 675 25.93 -4.41 -4.47
CA LEU A 675 26.28 -3.02 -4.74
C LEU A 675 26.02 -2.70 -6.22
N TYR A 676 25.09 -1.78 -6.47
CA TYR A 676 24.78 -1.30 -7.81
C TYR A 676 25.70 -0.13 -8.19
N MET A 677 25.89 0.83 -7.27
CA MET A 677 26.70 2.02 -7.51
C MET A 677 27.24 2.59 -6.19
N MET A 678 28.47 3.13 -6.22
CA MET A 678 28.97 4.05 -5.21
C MET A 678 29.00 5.46 -5.80
N TYR A 679 28.29 6.41 -5.19
CA TYR A 679 28.17 7.78 -5.69
C TYR A 679 28.79 8.78 -4.70
N ASN A 680 29.87 9.44 -5.14
CA ASN A 680 30.64 10.41 -4.34
C ASN A 680 30.84 11.76 -5.04
N GLU A 681 30.17 11.99 -6.18
CA GLU A 681 30.28 13.24 -6.93
C GLU A 681 29.77 14.46 -6.15
N GLY A 682 30.17 15.65 -6.58
CA GLY A 682 29.79 16.90 -5.91
C GLY A 682 30.34 17.03 -4.50
N GLY A 683 31.38 16.25 -4.16
CA GLY A 683 32.08 16.25 -2.87
C GLY A 683 31.32 15.52 -1.76
N LEU A 684 30.51 14.51 -2.07
CA LEU A 684 29.86 13.64 -1.08
C LEU A 684 30.93 12.75 -0.42
N ASN A 685 31.40 13.18 0.75
CA ASN A 685 32.55 12.57 1.43
C ASN A 685 32.44 12.64 2.97
N ASP A 686 31.23 12.82 3.49
CA ASP A 686 30.91 12.78 4.91
C ASP A 686 29.43 12.43 5.12
N VAL A 687 28.93 11.38 4.43
CA VAL A 687 27.50 11.08 4.38
C VAL A 687 27.04 10.35 5.65
N HIS A 688 26.10 10.96 6.39
CA HIS A 688 25.53 10.42 7.64
C HIS A 688 24.13 9.87 7.48
N ALA A 689 23.28 10.50 6.68
CA ALA A 689 21.90 10.07 6.48
C ALA A 689 21.39 10.35 5.07
N VAL A 690 20.41 9.56 4.64
CA VAL A 690 19.73 9.72 3.35
C VAL A 690 18.23 9.47 3.48
N ARG A 691 17.42 10.27 2.80
CA ARG A 691 15.97 10.04 2.63
C ARG A 691 15.61 10.16 1.17
N VAL A 692 14.79 9.25 0.67
CA VAL A 692 14.29 9.27 -0.70
C VAL A 692 12.82 9.65 -0.70
N ALA A 693 12.42 10.53 -1.60
CA ALA A 693 11.03 10.99 -1.72
C ALA A 693 10.70 11.32 -3.18
N MET A 694 9.41 11.28 -3.51
CA MET A 694 8.88 11.62 -4.82
C MET A 694 8.12 12.94 -4.80
N THR A 695 8.49 13.83 -5.71
CA THR A 695 7.79 15.09 -5.94
C THR A 695 7.56 15.25 -7.44
N ASN A 696 6.32 15.44 -7.87
CA ASN A 696 5.96 15.61 -9.28
C ASN A 696 6.50 14.48 -10.19
N ASN A 697 6.25 13.24 -9.77
CA ASN A 697 6.66 11.98 -10.42
C ASN A 697 8.18 11.74 -10.54
N SER A 698 9.04 12.63 -10.02
CA SER A 698 10.50 12.41 -9.97
C SER A 698 10.93 11.97 -8.57
N LEU A 699 11.86 11.02 -8.50
CA LEU A 699 12.50 10.59 -7.25
C LEU A 699 13.74 11.45 -6.95
N PHE A 700 13.87 11.84 -5.69
CA PHE A 700 14.99 12.61 -5.16
C PHE A 700 15.57 11.95 -3.92
N ALA A 701 16.89 12.01 -3.75
CA ALA A 701 17.56 11.72 -2.49
C ALA A 701 18.00 13.02 -1.82
N TYR A 702 17.64 13.17 -0.55
CA TYR A 702 18.10 14.22 0.35
C TYR A 702 19.17 13.60 1.23
N VAL A 703 20.34 14.23 1.30
CA VAL A 703 21.54 13.64 1.88
C VAL A 703 22.14 14.59 2.92
N ALA A 704 22.21 14.15 4.17
CA ALA A 704 22.96 14.82 5.21
C ALA A 704 24.44 14.42 5.07
N ASP A 705 25.22 15.31 4.48
CA ASP A 705 26.64 15.12 4.15
C ASP A 705 27.54 15.76 5.22
N GLY A 706 27.19 15.57 6.50
CA GLY A 706 28.07 15.88 7.62
C GLY A 706 28.56 17.32 7.61
N ARG A 707 29.87 17.49 7.55
CA ARG A 707 30.50 18.82 7.48
C ARG A 707 30.13 19.61 6.23
N ASN A 708 29.59 19.00 5.17
CA ASN A 708 29.21 19.70 3.94
C ASN A 708 27.75 20.20 3.96
N GLY A 709 26.95 19.78 4.94
CA GLY A 709 25.54 20.16 5.09
C GLY A 709 24.58 19.27 4.30
N LEU A 710 23.50 19.85 3.76
CA LEU A 710 22.48 19.15 2.99
C LEU A 710 22.85 19.13 1.50
N LYS A 711 22.65 17.99 0.84
CA LYS A 711 22.65 17.85 -0.63
C LYS A 711 21.35 17.24 -1.12
N VAL A 712 20.94 17.62 -2.32
CA VAL A 712 19.77 17.06 -3.00
C VAL A 712 20.20 16.49 -4.33
N LEU A 713 19.88 15.22 -4.55
CA LEU A 713 20.16 14.47 -5.76
C LEU A 713 18.85 14.16 -6.47
N GLN A 714 18.78 14.39 -7.78
CA GLN A 714 17.73 13.80 -8.61
C GLN A 714 18.14 12.37 -8.95
N LEU A 715 17.28 11.39 -8.64
CA LEU A 715 17.56 9.96 -8.87
C LEU A 715 16.95 9.44 -10.17
N THR A 716 15.84 10.04 -10.60
CA THR A 716 15.15 9.66 -11.84
C THR A 716 14.73 10.92 -12.60
N ASP A 717 14.84 10.86 -13.93
CA ASP A 717 14.53 11.97 -14.83
C ASP A 717 13.80 11.45 -16.07
N SER A 718 12.86 12.25 -16.58
CA SER A 718 12.12 11.98 -17.82
C SER A 718 12.61 12.84 -19.00
N SER A 719 13.68 13.61 -18.82
CA SER A 719 14.24 14.49 -19.86
C SER A 719 14.85 13.72 -21.03
N TYR A 720 14.78 14.26 -22.25
CA TYR A 720 15.36 13.61 -23.44
C TYR A 720 16.87 13.31 -23.33
N ASN A 721 17.62 14.11 -22.56
CA ASN A 721 19.08 14.01 -22.48
C ASN A 721 19.55 13.15 -21.29
N HIS A 722 18.70 12.95 -20.29
CA HIS A 722 19.01 12.18 -19.08
C HIS A 722 17.88 11.22 -18.70
N ALA A 723 17.13 10.74 -19.69
CA ALA A 723 15.97 9.89 -19.48
C ALA A 723 16.41 8.63 -18.74
N THR A 724 15.82 8.42 -17.56
CA THR A 724 15.95 7.17 -16.84
C THR A 724 15.13 6.11 -17.57
N PRO A 725 15.76 5.02 -18.08
CA PRO A 725 15.02 3.94 -18.70
C PRO A 725 13.97 3.36 -17.73
N GLY A 726 12.75 3.16 -18.22
CA GLY A 726 11.66 2.66 -17.38
C GLY A 726 11.20 3.64 -16.29
N PHE A 727 11.40 4.96 -16.44
CA PHE A 727 10.98 6.01 -15.49
C PHE A 727 9.56 5.84 -14.91
N ASN A 728 8.61 5.39 -15.74
CA ASN A 728 7.22 5.15 -15.32
C ASN A 728 7.00 3.76 -14.68
N GLY A 729 7.97 2.85 -14.71
CA GLY A 729 7.84 1.50 -14.17
C GLY A 729 8.02 1.40 -12.66
N PHE A 730 7.85 0.19 -12.12
CA PHE A 730 7.92 -0.07 -10.68
C PHE A 730 9.32 0.14 -10.11
N SER A 731 10.40 -0.19 -10.81
CA SER A 731 11.75 0.02 -10.27
C SER A 731 12.71 0.60 -11.30
N PRO A 732 12.57 1.89 -11.66
CA PRO A 732 13.54 2.55 -12.51
C PRO A 732 14.92 2.50 -11.85
N ARG A 733 15.95 2.16 -12.64
CA ARG A 733 17.33 2.11 -12.17
C ARG A 733 17.80 3.55 -11.82
N PRO A 734 18.21 3.84 -10.57
CA PRO A 734 18.55 5.19 -10.17
C PRO A 734 19.80 5.72 -10.89
N GLN A 735 19.77 6.99 -11.26
CA GLN A 735 20.83 7.75 -11.91
C GLN A 735 21.05 9.05 -11.13
N PRO A 736 21.75 9.00 -9.99
CA PRO A 736 21.91 10.16 -9.11
C PRO A 736 22.66 11.30 -9.80
N ARG A 737 22.12 12.52 -9.66
CA ARG A 737 22.77 13.77 -10.10
C ARG A 737 22.58 14.85 -9.05
N LEU A 738 23.68 15.49 -8.64
CA LEU A 738 23.61 16.64 -7.74
C LEU A 738 22.85 17.78 -8.41
N ILE A 739 21.80 18.26 -7.73
CA ILE A 739 20.99 19.39 -8.23
C ILE A 739 21.01 20.58 -7.29
N ALA A 740 21.21 20.37 -5.99
CA ALA A 740 21.23 21.46 -5.01
C ALA A 740 22.05 21.10 -3.77
N ARG A 741 22.55 22.13 -3.08
CA ARG A 741 23.30 21.99 -1.82
C ARG A 741 23.04 23.18 -0.89
N TYR A 742 23.16 22.92 0.40
CA TYR A 742 23.07 23.93 1.45
C TYR A 742 24.05 23.63 2.58
N LYS A 743 24.79 24.63 3.04
CA LYS A 743 25.71 24.50 4.18
C LYS A 743 24.93 24.77 5.47
N THR A 744 24.62 23.72 6.22
CA THR A 744 23.90 23.81 7.51
C THR A 744 24.73 24.51 8.59
N HIS A 745 24.06 24.96 9.63
CA HIS A 745 24.74 25.25 10.90
C HIS A 745 25.19 23.92 11.50
N GLY A 746 26.48 23.75 11.75
CA GLY A 746 27.04 22.50 12.28
C GLY A 746 27.05 21.33 11.27
N ARG A 747 27.43 20.15 11.78
CA ARG A 747 27.55 18.89 11.03
C ARG A 747 26.16 18.26 10.88
N ALA A 748 25.69 18.05 9.65
CA ALA A 748 24.40 17.42 9.36
C ALA A 748 24.49 15.90 9.57
N VAL A 749 23.73 15.35 10.52
CA VAL A 749 23.84 13.95 10.95
C VAL A 749 22.59 13.11 10.72
N SER A 750 21.40 13.71 10.68
CA SER A 750 20.16 13.00 10.38
C SER A 750 19.20 13.86 9.58
N LEU A 751 18.20 13.21 9.00
CA LEU A 751 17.12 13.79 8.21
C LEU A 751 15.79 13.21 8.69
N SER A 752 14.79 14.08 8.78
CA SER A 752 13.41 13.62 8.91
C SER A 752 12.99 12.82 7.69
N GLU A 753 12.29 11.71 7.92
CA GLU A 753 11.59 11.01 6.86
C GLU A 753 10.45 11.89 6.29
N GLY A 754 10.21 11.72 4.99
CA GLY A 754 9.08 12.36 4.31
C GLY A 754 7.75 11.74 4.70
N LEU A 755 6.65 12.44 4.42
CA LEU A 755 5.31 11.93 4.70
C LEU A 755 5.02 10.69 3.84
N ASP A 756 4.59 9.60 4.47
CA ASP A 756 4.17 8.38 3.82
C ASP A 756 2.90 8.64 3.00
N ARG A 757 2.86 8.17 1.75
CA ARG A 757 1.67 8.32 0.89
C ARG A 757 1.16 7.01 0.30
N ASP A 758 1.95 5.94 0.37
CA ASP A 758 1.63 4.60 -0.10
C ASP A 758 1.47 3.57 1.05
N ARG A 759 1.48 4.03 2.31
CA ARG A 759 1.29 3.22 3.51
C ARG A 759 -0.14 3.37 4.05
N ALA A 760 -0.81 2.25 4.29
CA ALA A 760 -2.19 2.23 4.78
C ALA A 760 -2.42 1.26 5.95
N VAL A 761 -1.50 0.32 6.16
CA VAL A 761 -1.51 -0.66 7.24
C VAL A 761 -0.08 -0.89 7.72
N ASP A 762 0.10 -1.21 8.99
CA ASP A 762 1.38 -1.66 9.51
C ASP A 762 1.59 -3.17 9.38
N GLU A 763 2.79 -3.61 9.74
CA GLU A 763 3.23 -5.00 9.66
C GLU A 763 2.58 -5.89 10.73
N SER A 764 1.83 -5.30 11.67
CA SER A 764 0.95 -5.98 12.65
C SER A 764 -0.52 -6.00 12.22
N GLY A 765 -0.83 -5.52 11.02
CA GLY A 765 -2.16 -5.50 10.45
C GLY A 765 -3.09 -4.42 11.01
N TYR A 766 -2.57 -3.39 11.67
CA TYR A 766 -3.38 -2.24 12.10
C TYR A 766 -3.46 -1.19 11.00
N GLN A 767 -4.69 -0.78 10.68
CA GLN A 767 -4.97 0.24 9.68
C GLN A 767 -4.51 1.63 10.18
N LEU A 768 -3.85 2.38 9.30
CA LEU A 768 -3.33 3.73 9.57
C LEU A 768 -4.09 4.81 8.81
N SER A 769 -4.59 4.46 7.64
CA SER A 769 -5.16 5.40 6.67
C SER A 769 -6.64 5.16 6.48
N VAL A 770 -7.40 6.21 6.17
CA VAL A 770 -8.85 6.09 5.95
C VAL A 770 -9.12 5.26 4.69
N PHE A 771 -10.07 4.34 4.79
CA PHE A 771 -10.59 3.55 3.66
C PHE A 771 -11.99 4.02 3.28
N GLY A 772 -12.53 3.52 2.15
CA GLY A 772 -13.90 3.81 1.71
C GLY A 772 -14.98 3.59 2.79
N ARG A 773 -16.17 4.16 2.57
CA ARG A 773 -17.13 4.53 3.64
C ARG A 773 -17.54 3.45 4.66
N ARG A 774 -17.80 2.19 4.28
CA ARG A 774 -18.32 1.18 5.24
C ARG A 774 -17.74 -0.20 5.01
N GLY A 775 -16.98 -0.70 5.99
CA GLY A 775 -16.41 -2.03 6.03
C GLY A 775 -15.22 -2.27 5.08
N ALA A 776 -14.88 -1.30 4.23
CA ALA A 776 -13.69 -1.38 3.39
C ALA A 776 -12.43 -1.15 4.24
N ARG A 777 -11.39 -1.95 4.01
CA ARG A 777 -10.20 -1.95 4.88
C ARG A 777 -8.99 -2.62 4.19
N PRO A 778 -7.75 -2.40 4.69
CA PRO A 778 -6.63 -3.25 4.32
C PRO A 778 -6.79 -4.64 4.94
N PHE A 779 -5.89 -5.57 4.59
CA PHE A 779 -5.84 -6.89 5.21
C PHE A 779 -5.39 -6.82 6.68
N ASP A 780 -6.01 -7.64 7.53
CA ASP A 780 -5.50 -7.91 8.88
C ASP A 780 -4.22 -8.78 8.81
N LEU A 781 -3.50 -8.93 9.93
CA LEU A 781 -2.24 -9.70 9.95
C LEU A 781 -2.43 -11.16 9.51
N HIS A 782 -3.55 -11.78 9.87
CA HIS A 782 -3.82 -13.17 9.52
C HIS A 782 -4.05 -13.31 8.01
N GLU A 783 -4.79 -12.40 7.40
CA GLU A 783 -5.02 -12.33 5.95
C GLU A 783 -3.72 -12.04 5.20
N GLN A 784 -2.89 -11.11 5.69
CA GLN A 784 -1.57 -10.84 5.13
C GLN A 784 -0.69 -12.10 5.18
N GLN A 785 -0.58 -12.76 6.34
CA GLN A 785 0.22 -13.98 6.51
C GLN A 785 -0.21 -15.09 5.57
N ARG A 786 -1.50 -15.23 5.28
CA ARG A 786 -1.99 -16.24 4.31
C ARG A 786 -1.49 -16.02 2.88
N MET A 787 -1.00 -14.83 2.55
CA MET A 787 -0.44 -14.53 1.23
C MET A 787 0.97 -15.08 1.04
N TYR A 788 1.69 -15.37 2.14
CA TYR A 788 3.11 -15.75 2.10
C TYR A 788 3.54 -16.84 3.08
N LEU A 789 2.64 -17.35 3.93
CA LEU A 789 2.90 -18.44 4.87
C LEU A 789 1.88 -19.58 4.68
N LYS A 790 2.35 -20.80 4.88
CA LYS A 790 1.52 -21.99 5.08
C LYS A 790 2.00 -22.80 6.28
N VAL A 791 1.12 -23.64 6.80
CA VAL A 791 1.47 -24.64 7.81
C VAL A 791 1.92 -25.90 7.09
N ASN A 792 3.13 -26.38 7.37
CA ASN A 792 3.64 -27.64 6.82
C ASN A 792 3.05 -28.86 7.57
N SER A 793 3.43 -30.08 7.16
CA SER A 793 2.98 -31.32 7.79
C SER A 793 3.33 -31.43 9.28
N ASP A 794 4.37 -30.71 9.71
CA ASP A 794 4.89 -30.72 11.08
C ASP A 794 4.26 -29.63 11.95
N GLY A 795 3.23 -28.93 11.43
CA GLY A 795 2.55 -27.84 12.14
C GLY A 795 3.32 -26.51 12.17
N GLN A 796 4.46 -26.42 11.50
CA GLN A 796 5.28 -25.21 11.46
C GLN A 796 4.81 -24.26 10.36
N ARG A 797 4.79 -22.96 10.67
CA ARG A 797 4.58 -21.92 9.67
C ARG A 797 5.86 -21.77 8.84
N VAL A 798 5.74 -22.02 7.54
CA VAL A 798 6.82 -21.91 6.56
C VAL A 798 6.44 -20.92 5.47
N VAL A 799 7.46 -20.30 4.88
CA VAL A 799 7.27 -19.42 3.71
C VAL A 799 6.65 -20.24 2.58
N TRP A 800 5.55 -19.72 2.02
CA TRP A 800 4.89 -20.28 0.87
C TRP A 800 5.23 -19.45 -0.36
N THR A 801 5.83 -20.10 -1.35
CA THR A 801 6.22 -19.48 -2.62
C THR A 801 5.47 -20.07 -3.80
N VAL A 802 5.36 -19.29 -4.87
CA VAL A 802 4.67 -19.66 -6.11
C VAL A 802 5.56 -19.52 -7.34
N SER A 803 5.15 -20.19 -8.41
CA SER A 803 5.57 -19.97 -9.80
C SER A 803 4.34 -19.60 -10.63
N ASP A 804 4.54 -18.86 -11.73
CA ASP A 804 3.43 -18.52 -12.65
C ASP A 804 2.98 -19.71 -13.51
N GLU A 805 3.77 -20.78 -13.52
CA GLU A 805 3.44 -22.05 -14.17
C GLU A 805 2.92 -23.08 -13.15
N PRO A 806 1.96 -23.95 -13.53
CA PRO A 806 1.52 -25.06 -12.68
C PRO A 806 2.64 -26.07 -12.43
N ARG A 807 2.77 -26.52 -11.18
CA ARG A 807 3.79 -27.52 -10.75
C ARG A 807 3.31 -28.97 -10.82
N THR A 808 2.02 -29.18 -10.99
CA THR A 808 1.36 -30.50 -10.95
C THR A 808 0.48 -30.68 -12.18
N GLU A 809 0.14 -31.92 -12.51
CA GLU A 809 -0.84 -32.21 -13.57
C GLU A 809 -2.27 -31.86 -13.12
N PRO A 810 -3.14 -31.40 -14.04
CA PRO A 810 -4.53 -31.09 -13.71
C PRO A 810 -5.32 -32.35 -13.39
N LEU A 811 -6.20 -32.28 -12.38
CA LEU A 811 -7.20 -33.31 -12.13
C LEU A 811 -8.20 -33.36 -13.28
N ALA A 812 -8.41 -34.57 -13.80
CA ALA A 812 -9.49 -34.82 -14.75
C ALA A 812 -10.87 -34.60 -14.10
N PRO A 813 -11.88 -34.11 -14.84
CA PRO A 813 -13.25 -34.05 -14.33
C PRO A 813 -13.73 -35.46 -13.99
N ALA A 814 -14.48 -35.62 -12.89
CA ALA A 814 -15.15 -36.88 -12.59
C ALA A 814 -15.95 -37.33 -13.82
N LYS A 815 -15.79 -38.59 -14.26
CA LYS A 815 -16.64 -39.16 -15.31
C LYS A 815 -18.09 -39.01 -14.83
N LYS A 816 -18.96 -38.42 -15.65
CA LYS A 816 -20.41 -38.53 -15.41
C LYS A 816 -20.70 -40.02 -15.28
N ALA A 817 -21.30 -40.42 -14.15
CA ALA A 817 -21.85 -41.76 -14.02
C ALA A 817 -22.74 -41.98 -15.27
N GLU A 818 -22.48 -43.07 -16.00
CA GLU A 818 -23.36 -43.45 -17.08
C GLU A 818 -24.77 -43.56 -16.49
N PRO A 819 -25.79 -42.96 -17.11
CA PRO A 819 -27.15 -43.14 -16.64
C PRO A 819 -27.40 -44.65 -16.61
N GLU A 820 -27.73 -45.17 -15.42
CA GLU A 820 -28.11 -46.57 -15.28
C GLU A 820 -29.16 -46.86 -16.35
N THR A 821 -28.80 -47.69 -17.32
CA THR A 821 -29.76 -48.20 -18.29
C THR A 821 -30.89 -48.80 -17.49
N PRO A 822 -32.14 -48.29 -17.60
CA PRO A 822 -33.26 -48.84 -16.87
C PRO A 822 -33.34 -50.32 -17.22
N ALA A 823 -33.34 -51.17 -16.20
CA ALA A 823 -33.48 -52.61 -16.37
C ALA A 823 -34.69 -52.87 -17.28
N GLY A 824 -34.42 -53.46 -18.45
CA GLY A 824 -35.45 -53.80 -19.41
C GLY A 824 -36.53 -54.68 -18.76
N PRO A 825 -37.78 -54.61 -19.26
CA PRO A 825 -38.91 -55.25 -18.61
C PRO A 825 -38.67 -56.75 -18.46
N THR A 826 -38.86 -57.24 -17.23
CA THR A 826 -38.85 -58.66 -16.88
C THR A 826 -39.88 -59.41 -17.72
N ARG A 827 -39.41 -60.28 -18.61
CA ARG A 827 -40.27 -61.23 -19.33
C ARG A 827 -40.86 -62.25 -18.36
N PRO A 828 -42.17 -62.53 -18.40
CA PRO A 828 -42.76 -63.58 -17.58
C PRO A 828 -42.58 -64.97 -18.23
N GLY A 829 -42.05 -65.91 -17.45
CA GLY A 829 -42.42 -67.32 -17.44
C GLY A 829 -42.08 -68.20 -18.65
N GLY A 830 -41.03 -69.00 -18.53
CA GLY A 830 -40.81 -70.20 -19.34
C GLY A 830 -40.31 -71.37 -18.46
N ARG A 831 -41.08 -72.46 -18.42
CA ARG A 831 -40.80 -73.69 -17.64
C ARG A 831 -39.52 -74.42 -18.11
N PRO A 832 -38.89 -75.23 -17.25
CA PRO A 832 -37.54 -75.75 -17.45
C PRO A 832 -37.49 -77.07 -18.23
N GLY A 833 -36.42 -77.23 -19.02
CA GLY A 833 -35.83 -78.54 -19.32
C GLY A 833 -35.67 -78.86 -20.80
N GLN A 834 -34.45 -78.74 -21.33
CA GLN A 834 -33.62 -79.88 -21.75
C GLN A 834 -32.30 -79.42 -22.37
N ARG A 835 -31.31 -80.32 -22.29
CA ARG A 835 -29.86 -80.20 -22.39
C ARG A 835 -29.29 -79.87 -23.79
N PRO A 836 -27.99 -79.49 -23.88
CA PRO A 836 -27.38 -78.92 -25.07
C PRO A 836 -26.93 -79.98 -26.08
N GLY A 837 -27.05 -79.64 -27.36
CA GLY A 837 -26.45 -80.35 -28.49
C GLY A 837 -25.53 -79.41 -29.27
N SER A 838 -24.28 -79.84 -29.41
CA SER A 838 -23.16 -79.31 -30.19
C SER A 838 -23.49 -78.61 -31.53
N ARG A 839 -22.90 -77.44 -31.77
CA ARG A 839 -21.66 -77.27 -32.56
C ARG A 839 -21.15 -75.84 -32.43
#